data_AF-A0A9E3CSL9-F1
#
_entry.id   AF-A0A9E3CSL9-F1
#
_cell.length_a   1.000
_cell.length_b   1.000
_cell.length_c   1.000
_cell.angle_alpha   90.00
_cell.angle_beta   90.00
_cell.angle_gamma   90.00
#
_symmetry.space_group_name_H-M   'P 1'
#
loop_
_entity.id
_entity.type
_entity.pdbx_description
1 polymer ?
#
loop_
_entity_poly.entity_id
_entity_poly.type
_entity_poly.pdbx_seq_one_letter_code
_entity_poly.pdbx_strand_id
1 'polypeptide(L)'
;MKRIQDKIKDLVEPQSFEQVGNFAEDPAQALAAYRFTDVTSDLLSRWLDGLAELSAGKGAARALAGARGVGKSHTLAVFGALSGSERLRQTVEDGHVLASAQRLAGRRYLVVRVERGTRPTLADELAASFAAFFGGSESQWGNRDPAEVLAVAASRAMGETLVVIIDTAFNRPARVSRDDGPYLGSLATAARDLNVFLALALDDDIADADGANVAVAGTYRIDYLDPENLYRVADQFVLRKKPQVGDTLREIYQALRATVHEFNWSQARFSSVYPVHPLVAEVASGVRLFLPKFAFLPFAAAAAARATSRPALALVLLDEVFDATEEDLRLNPELRELFATYDQLTAACIGQLPIMQRYQARLILKSLFVLSLDGRDATPGEMCAALLLTDEDAGGDAPRRVAETLARFAAEAPEGSFVLADGPGGETRYRFRIASHFATPAAQVQESAPKVERVEAAEAVPPEPEPPKPEPPKPSPEVVESPRPVHVEEPRPKAEAAPAPSHEAAEPLSAELLDWARLLTGRPALGEGQAGGVRAEVRAALLLWAKEWTLLGLAQKFDALPDACLTTRVWKAEAQVRKSFGRAATAVEAEASGKIKLEEALERIARAFGRSPSAVARLTSTLEDLCGFVETVAARERVRAYLAAAEPTGVEEIEVARRELLNLAHDSNNFLEGARRERFERLWREWRSRYGEHYAALHDKTVGAGGARDSLRDLRRSERWREFESLARLPVVSTQVWRQAEALLRAAEGARCGLDVRRLLAGQPACACQFRLSRAEELSELPQELEALMERGLGVYRRTLRLLGTPLAISLDALARRDVESEASKRARLLSAAFAHDNLPERFARQDARLIERALKRMPAPPPVRVAAPNGESGLLTRDELRARFEQWLDELPEQPVLIEVVSKAELNAP
;
A
#
# COMPACT_ATOMS: atom_id res chain seq x y z
N MET A 1 27.78 11.39 -28.80
CA MET A 1 27.76 10.61 -27.55
C MET A 1 28.93 9.64 -27.55
N LYS A 2 29.58 9.39 -26.40
CA LYS A 2 30.58 8.31 -26.30
C LYS A 2 29.89 6.99 -26.66
N ARG A 3 30.52 6.16 -27.50
CA ARG A 3 30.02 4.80 -27.74
C ARG A 3 30.12 4.02 -26.43
N ILE A 4 28.98 3.61 -25.87
CA ILE A 4 28.92 2.69 -24.73
C ILE A 4 29.41 1.34 -25.26
N GLN A 5 30.62 0.94 -24.86
CA GLN A 5 31.23 -0.34 -25.29
C GLN A 5 31.01 -1.46 -24.28
N ASP A 6 30.45 -1.14 -23.11
CA ASP A 6 30.18 -2.07 -22.03
C ASP A 6 29.21 -3.19 -22.46
N LYS A 7 29.40 -4.36 -21.88
CA LYS A 7 28.46 -5.48 -21.97
C LYS A 7 27.67 -5.60 -20.67
N ILE A 8 26.55 -6.29 -20.71
CA ILE A 8 25.69 -6.51 -19.53
C ILE A 8 26.48 -7.12 -18.36
N LYS A 9 27.34 -8.11 -18.62
CA LYS A 9 28.20 -8.74 -17.60
C LYS A 9 29.16 -7.78 -16.90
N ASP A 10 29.46 -6.63 -17.49
CA ASP A 10 30.35 -5.64 -16.91
C ASP A 10 29.62 -4.78 -15.86
N LEU A 11 28.27 -4.84 -15.85
CA LEU A 11 27.40 -4.00 -15.03
C LEU A 11 26.59 -4.79 -13.98
N VAL A 12 26.14 -6.01 -14.32
CA VAL A 12 25.22 -6.81 -13.50
C VAL A 12 25.71 -8.25 -13.36
N GLU A 13 25.47 -8.83 -12.19
CA GLU A 13 25.69 -10.24 -11.86
C GLU A 13 24.35 -10.91 -11.52
N PRO A 14 23.66 -11.51 -12.52
CA PRO A 14 22.40 -12.21 -12.30
C PRO A 14 22.57 -13.37 -11.31
N GLN A 15 21.72 -13.42 -10.30
CA GLN A 15 21.65 -14.49 -9.31
C GLN A 15 20.53 -15.45 -9.68
N SER A 16 20.72 -16.74 -9.42
CA SER A 16 19.62 -17.70 -9.51
C SER A 16 18.54 -17.36 -8.48
N PHE A 17 17.29 -17.57 -8.87
CA PHE A 17 16.15 -17.36 -7.98
C PHE A 17 15.31 -18.63 -7.95
N GLU A 18 15.26 -19.29 -6.79
CA GLU A 18 14.50 -20.53 -6.62
C GLU A 18 13.00 -20.24 -6.66
N GLN A 19 12.29 -20.93 -7.54
CA GLN A 19 10.85 -20.83 -7.62
C GLN A 19 10.21 -21.89 -6.73
N VAL A 20 9.60 -21.46 -5.62
CA VAL A 20 8.74 -22.32 -4.81
C VAL A 20 7.37 -22.38 -5.48
N GLY A 21 6.95 -23.59 -5.87
CA GLY A 21 5.67 -23.82 -6.55
C GLY A 21 4.49 -23.64 -5.60
N ASN A 22 4.43 -24.46 -4.55
CA ASN A 22 3.37 -24.39 -3.55
C ASN A 22 3.92 -23.93 -2.19
N PHE A 23 3.67 -22.66 -1.83
CA PHE A 23 4.10 -22.12 -0.54
C PHE A 23 3.36 -22.71 0.67
N ALA A 24 2.34 -23.54 0.46
CA ALA A 24 1.58 -24.21 1.51
C ALA A 24 2.11 -25.56 1.95
N GLU A 25 2.90 -26.24 1.10
CA GLU A 25 3.41 -27.59 1.39
C GLU A 25 4.56 -27.57 2.40
N ASP A 26 5.54 -26.69 2.21
CA ASP A 26 6.72 -26.59 3.08
C ASP A 26 6.91 -25.15 3.60
N PRO A 27 6.46 -24.86 4.85
CA PRO A 27 6.65 -23.56 5.48
C PRO A 27 8.12 -23.16 5.66
N ALA A 28 9.04 -24.12 5.83
CA ALA A 28 10.46 -23.85 6.00
C ALA A 28 11.09 -23.43 4.67
N GLN A 29 10.76 -24.13 3.58
CA GLN A 29 11.18 -23.75 2.23
C GLN A 29 10.57 -22.39 1.82
N ALA A 30 9.30 -22.16 2.13
CA ALA A 30 8.65 -20.88 1.87
C ALA A 30 9.38 -19.72 2.58
N LEU A 31 9.76 -19.89 3.84
CA LEU A 31 10.55 -18.90 4.57
C LEU A 31 11.96 -18.72 4.00
N ALA A 32 12.68 -19.81 3.73
CA ALA A 32 14.05 -19.76 3.20
C ALA A 32 14.14 -19.10 1.81
N ALA A 33 13.12 -19.28 0.97
CA ALA A 33 13.03 -18.66 -0.34
C ALA A 33 12.55 -17.20 -0.31
N TYR A 34 12.03 -16.71 0.82
CA TYR A 34 11.53 -15.34 0.92
C TYR A 34 12.67 -14.33 0.89
N ARG A 35 12.44 -13.18 0.24
CA ARG A 35 13.38 -12.07 0.19
C ARG A 35 12.73 -10.84 0.79
N PHE A 36 13.22 -10.48 1.97
CA PHE A 36 12.75 -9.33 2.72
C PHE A 36 13.23 -8.03 2.06
N THR A 37 12.29 -7.12 1.85
CA THR A 37 12.55 -5.71 1.54
C THR A 37 12.12 -4.89 2.76
N ASP A 38 12.46 -3.61 2.81
CA ASP A 38 11.94 -2.70 3.82
C ASP A 38 10.40 -2.68 3.87
N VAL A 39 9.74 -2.74 2.70
CA VAL A 39 8.27 -2.79 2.59
C VAL A 39 7.69 -4.09 3.15
N THR A 40 8.22 -5.25 2.72
CA THR A 40 7.68 -6.54 3.19
C THR A 40 8.05 -6.84 4.63
N SER A 41 9.20 -6.33 5.10
CA SER A 41 9.62 -6.45 6.51
C SER A 41 8.70 -5.65 7.43
N ASP A 42 8.40 -4.40 7.08
CA ASP A 42 7.43 -3.60 7.84
C ASP A 42 6.04 -4.23 7.82
N LEU A 43 5.56 -4.66 6.65
CA LEU A 43 4.26 -5.32 6.52
C LEU A 43 4.15 -6.58 7.40
N LEU A 44 5.12 -7.50 7.29
CA LEU A 44 5.13 -8.73 8.08
C LEU A 44 5.26 -8.44 9.57
N SER A 45 6.12 -7.51 9.96
CA SER A 45 6.29 -7.09 11.36
C SER A 45 4.98 -6.56 11.93
N ARG A 46 4.29 -5.67 11.20
CA ARG A 46 2.96 -5.15 11.60
C ARG A 46 1.90 -6.24 11.74
N TRP A 47 1.96 -7.31 10.96
CA TRP A 47 1.03 -8.44 11.04
C TRP A 47 1.35 -9.34 12.24
N LEU A 48 2.63 -9.64 12.46
CA LEU A 48 3.11 -10.40 13.62
C LEU A 48 2.83 -9.66 14.93
N ASP A 49 3.08 -8.36 15.00
CA ASP A 49 2.75 -7.53 16.16
C ASP A 49 1.24 -7.49 16.40
N GLY A 50 0.44 -7.37 15.33
CA GLY A 50 -1.01 -7.46 15.42
C GLY A 50 -1.52 -8.78 15.98
N LEU A 51 -0.84 -9.88 15.66
CA LEU A 51 -1.14 -11.20 16.21
C LEU A 51 -0.69 -11.32 17.68
N ALA A 52 0.47 -10.75 18.03
CA ALA A 52 1.02 -10.76 19.39
C ALA A 52 0.15 -9.94 20.36
N GLU A 53 -0.47 -8.86 19.88
CA GLU A 53 -1.29 -7.93 20.66
C GLU A 53 -2.74 -8.40 20.88
N LEU A 54 -3.15 -9.53 20.30
CA LEU A 54 -4.47 -10.09 20.57
C LEU A 54 -4.63 -10.47 22.06
N SER A 55 -5.70 -9.95 22.66
CA SER A 55 -6.16 -10.34 24.00
C SER A 55 -7.03 -11.61 23.93
N ALA A 56 -7.08 -12.38 25.02
CA ALA A 56 -7.90 -13.58 25.09
C ALA A 56 -9.37 -13.27 24.75
N GLY A 57 -9.97 -14.07 23.86
CA GLY A 57 -11.36 -13.90 23.42
C GLY A 57 -11.59 -12.76 22.42
N LYS A 58 -10.53 -12.12 21.92
CA LYS A 58 -10.60 -11.14 20.83
C LYS A 58 -9.78 -11.62 19.64
N GLY A 59 -10.21 -11.19 18.46
CA GLY A 59 -9.57 -11.56 17.22
C GLY A 59 -9.43 -10.38 16.27
N ALA A 60 -8.84 -10.65 15.11
CA ALA A 60 -8.58 -9.64 14.09
C ALA A 60 -8.73 -10.23 12.70
N ALA A 61 -9.11 -9.38 11.73
CA ALA A 61 -9.19 -9.75 10.33
C ALA A 61 -8.32 -8.79 9.50
N ARG A 62 -7.34 -9.34 8.79
CA ARG A 62 -6.44 -8.60 7.91
C ARG A 62 -6.45 -9.17 6.51
N ALA A 63 -6.36 -8.30 5.52
CA ALA A 63 -6.29 -8.68 4.13
C ALA A 63 -5.07 -8.03 3.47
N LEU A 64 -4.44 -8.77 2.56
CA LEU A 64 -3.33 -8.32 1.75
C LEU A 64 -3.80 -8.22 0.29
N ALA A 65 -3.90 -7.00 -0.21
CA ALA A 65 -4.28 -6.69 -1.59
C ALA A 65 -3.07 -6.36 -2.46
N GLY A 66 -3.24 -6.39 -3.78
CA GLY A 66 -2.20 -6.08 -4.76
C GLY A 66 -2.33 -6.90 -6.04
N ALA A 67 -1.53 -6.55 -7.05
CA ALA A 67 -1.59 -7.19 -8.37
C ALA A 67 -1.21 -8.69 -8.33
N ARG A 68 -1.46 -9.41 -9.41
CA ARG A 68 -1.05 -10.82 -9.53
C ARG A 68 0.47 -10.94 -9.58
N GLY A 69 1.01 -11.89 -8.82
CA GLY A 69 2.44 -12.18 -8.83
C GLY A 69 3.33 -11.25 -7.99
N VAL A 70 2.77 -10.26 -7.28
CA VAL A 70 3.54 -9.33 -6.42
C VAL A 70 4.07 -9.95 -5.13
N GLY A 71 3.68 -11.19 -4.81
CA GLY A 71 4.18 -11.93 -3.65
C GLY A 71 3.21 -12.07 -2.47
N LYS A 72 1.90 -11.83 -2.66
CA LYS A 72 0.88 -11.95 -1.60
C LYS A 72 0.86 -13.34 -0.95
N SER A 73 0.73 -14.38 -1.76
CA SER A 73 0.70 -15.79 -1.30
C SER A 73 1.98 -16.19 -0.56
N HIS A 74 3.13 -15.75 -1.06
CA HIS A 74 4.42 -16.00 -0.40
C HIS A 74 4.50 -15.29 0.94
N THR A 75 4.04 -14.04 1.01
CA THR A 75 3.98 -13.25 2.25
C THR A 75 3.06 -13.88 3.28
N LEU A 76 1.86 -14.33 2.89
CA LEU A 76 0.94 -15.04 3.79
C LEU A 76 1.51 -16.39 4.25
N ALA A 77 2.17 -17.13 3.37
CA ALA A 77 2.83 -18.38 3.72
C ALA A 77 3.94 -18.18 4.76
N VAL A 78 4.74 -17.12 4.61
CA VAL A 78 5.78 -16.72 5.57
C VAL A 78 5.16 -16.27 6.89
N PHE A 79 4.12 -15.43 6.85
CA PHE A 79 3.37 -15.06 8.05
C PHE A 79 2.85 -16.30 8.79
N GLY A 80 2.25 -17.26 8.08
CA GLY A 80 1.80 -18.52 8.66
C GLY A 80 2.92 -19.38 9.23
N ALA A 81 4.06 -19.47 8.53
CA ALA A 81 5.24 -20.20 9.00
C ALA A 81 5.77 -19.64 10.32
N LEU A 82 5.92 -18.31 10.40
CA LEU A 82 6.39 -17.61 11.59
C LEU A 82 5.37 -17.66 12.73
N SER A 83 4.08 -17.60 12.42
CA SER A 83 3.02 -17.71 13.42
C SER A 83 3.00 -19.11 14.04
N GLY A 84 3.03 -20.16 13.23
CA GLY A 84 2.82 -21.54 13.67
C GLY A 84 4.06 -22.29 14.18
N SER A 85 5.28 -21.83 13.87
CA SER A 85 6.51 -22.56 14.23
C SER A 85 7.55 -21.71 14.92
N GLU A 86 7.78 -21.96 16.21
CA GLU A 86 8.82 -21.29 17.00
C GLU A 86 10.23 -21.54 16.45
N ARG A 87 10.49 -22.75 15.93
CA ARG A 87 11.76 -23.11 15.30
C ARG A 87 12.06 -22.24 14.08
N LEU A 88 11.05 -21.94 13.25
CA LEU A 88 11.22 -21.12 12.05
C LEU A 88 11.43 -19.64 12.38
N ARG A 89 10.93 -19.15 13.52
CA ARG A 89 11.21 -17.78 13.97
C ARG A 89 12.71 -17.56 14.19
N GLN A 90 13.43 -18.58 14.65
CA GLN A 90 14.88 -18.51 14.90
C GLN A 90 15.73 -18.50 13.63
N THR A 91 15.15 -18.84 12.48
CA THR A 91 15.86 -18.86 11.19
C THR A 91 15.68 -17.57 10.38
N VAL A 92 14.97 -16.57 10.93
CA VAL A 92 14.76 -15.28 10.27
C VAL A 92 16.03 -14.44 10.35
N GLU A 93 16.55 -14.04 9.18
CA GLU A 93 17.75 -13.19 9.09
C GLU A 93 17.43 -11.69 9.23
N ASP A 94 16.22 -11.26 8.86
CA ASP A 94 15.81 -9.86 8.97
C ASP A 94 15.55 -9.47 10.43
N GLY A 95 16.30 -8.49 10.94
CA GLY A 95 16.25 -8.11 12.35
C GLY A 95 14.93 -7.48 12.79
N HIS A 96 14.21 -6.78 11.91
CA HIS A 96 12.92 -6.18 12.23
C HIS A 96 11.88 -7.28 12.37
N VAL A 97 11.79 -8.17 11.38
CA VAL A 97 10.84 -9.29 11.38
C VAL A 97 11.13 -10.26 12.52
N LEU A 98 12.42 -10.53 12.81
CA LEU A 98 12.83 -11.37 13.93
C LEU A 98 12.34 -10.79 15.26
N ALA A 99 12.49 -9.48 15.49
CA ALA A 99 12.04 -8.84 16.72
C ALA A 99 10.53 -8.97 16.92
N SER A 100 9.72 -8.74 15.89
CA SER A 100 8.26 -8.91 15.97
C SER A 100 7.86 -10.40 16.09
N ALA A 101 8.55 -11.31 15.40
CA ALA A 101 8.32 -12.75 15.53
C ALA A 101 8.62 -13.26 16.94
N GLN A 102 9.65 -12.74 17.61
CA GLN A 102 9.98 -13.09 18.99
C GLN A 102 8.91 -12.68 20.00
N ARG A 103 8.08 -11.67 19.70
CA ARG A 103 6.94 -11.29 20.56
C ARG A 103 5.85 -12.35 20.62
N LEU A 104 5.83 -13.27 19.65
CA LEU A 104 4.94 -14.44 19.65
C LEU A 104 5.46 -15.58 20.55
N ALA A 105 6.66 -15.44 21.15
CA ALA A 105 7.23 -16.47 22.02
C ALA A 105 6.34 -16.74 23.25
N GLY A 106 6.27 -18.00 23.68
CA GLY A 106 5.45 -18.42 24.82
C GLY A 106 3.95 -18.54 24.53
N ARG A 107 3.49 -18.26 23.31
CA ARG A 107 2.11 -18.51 22.85
C ARG A 107 2.10 -19.50 21.69
N ARG A 108 1.13 -20.42 21.70
CA ARG A 108 0.89 -21.39 20.62
C ARG A 108 -0.20 -20.85 19.70
N TYR A 109 0.04 -21.01 18.40
CA TYR A 109 -0.85 -20.57 17.35
C TYR A 109 -1.13 -21.75 16.43
N LEU A 110 -2.41 -22.03 16.21
CA LEU A 110 -2.84 -23.08 15.28
C LEU A 110 -3.10 -22.43 13.93
N VAL A 111 -2.34 -22.83 12.92
CA VAL A 111 -2.45 -22.23 11.58
C VAL A 111 -3.22 -23.17 10.66
N VAL A 112 -4.40 -22.74 10.23
CA VAL A 112 -5.23 -23.44 9.24
C VAL A 112 -5.15 -22.68 7.92
N ARG A 113 -4.91 -23.39 6.82
CA ARG A 113 -4.91 -22.82 5.47
C ARG A 113 -6.15 -23.24 4.71
N VAL A 114 -6.78 -22.28 4.03
CA VAL A 114 -7.98 -22.46 3.22
C VAL A 114 -7.61 -22.09 1.79
N GLU A 115 -7.72 -23.07 0.89
CA GLU A 115 -7.36 -22.94 -0.53
C GLU A 115 -8.59 -22.59 -1.36
N ARG A 116 -8.73 -21.30 -1.64
CA ARG A 116 -9.86 -20.74 -2.38
C ARG A 116 -9.83 -21.13 -3.86
N GLY A 117 -10.95 -21.59 -4.39
CA GLY A 117 -11.11 -22.02 -5.78
C GLY A 117 -10.90 -23.51 -6.02
N THR A 118 -10.84 -24.32 -4.97
CA THR A 118 -10.69 -25.78 -5.05
C THR A 118 -12.04 -26.51 -5.01
N ARG A 119 -13.11 -25.86 -4.56
CA ARG A 119 -14.45 -26.45 -4.43
C ARG A 119 -15.54 -25.47 -4.91
N PRO A 120 -16.83 -25.88 -4.96
CA PRO A 120 -17.91 -25.01 -5.42
C PRO A 120 -18.10 -23.74 -4.57
N THR A 121 -18.02 -23.83 -3.24
CA THR A 121 -18.18 -22.66 -2.34
C THR A 121 -17.02 -22.48 -1.37
N LEU A 122 -16.82 -21.25 -0.87
CA LEU A 122 -15.82 -20.97 0.17
C LEU A 122 -16.16 -21.68 1.49
N ALA A 123 -17.44 -21.90 1.77
CA ALA A 123 -17.89 -22.67 2.92
C ALA A 123 -17.40 -24.13 2.85
N ASP A 124 -17.45 -24.75 1.67
CA ASP A 124 -16.97 -26.12 1.48
C ASP A 124 -15.44 -26.22 1.64
N GLU A 125 -14.71 -25.19 1.21
CA GLU A 125 -13.25 -25.10 1.34
C GLU A 125 -12.85 -24.93 2.80
N LEU A 126 -13.55 -24.05 3.52
CA LEU A 126 -13.36 -23.85 4.96
C LEU A 126 -13.68 -25.13 5.73
N ALA A 127 -14.78 -25.81 5.40
CA ALA A 127 -15.18 -27.08 6.00
C ALA A 127 -14.15 -28.18 5.77
N ALA A 128 -13.61 -28.28 4.55
CA ALA A 128 -12.56 -29.24 4.22
C ALA A 128 -11.27 -28.96 5.00
N SER A 129 -10.83 -27.70 5.06
CA SER A 129 -9.64 -27.30 5.81
C SER A 129 -9.77 -27.57 7.31
N PHE A 130 -10.93 -27.27 7.91
CA PHE A 130 -11.16 -27.57 9.33
C PHE A 130 -11.32 -29.07 9.61
N ALA A 131 -11.95 -29.83 8.72
CA ALA A 131 -12.01 -31.29 8.84
C ALA A 131 -10.61 -31.91 8.76
N ALA A 132 -9.76 -31.43 7.85
CA ALA A 132 -8.39 -31.91 7.70
C ALA A 132 -7.52 -31.57 8.93
N PHE A 133 -7.70 -30.38 9.51
CA PHE A 133 -6.87 -29.91 10.63
C PHE A 133 -7.34 -30.41 12.00
N PHE A 134 -8.64 -30.33 12.29
CA PHE A 134 -9.23 -30.68 13.59
C PHE A 134 -9.89 -32.07 13.62
N GLY A 135 -9.93 -32.77 12.48
CA GLY A 135 -10.63 -34.05 12.32
C GLY A 135 -12.15 -33.91 12.18
N GLY A 136 -12.80 -35.02 11.78
CA GLY A 136 -14.23 -35.10 11.51
C GLY A 136 -14.55 -35.23 10.01
N SER A 137 -15.84 -35.28 9.68
CA SER A 137 -16.29 -35.25 8.28
C SER A 137 -16.58 -33.82 7.84
N GLU A 138 -16.39 -33.52 6.56
CA GLU A 138 -16.69 -32.19 6.01
C GLU A 138 -18.15 -31.77 6.24
N SER A 139 -19.08 -32.73 6.22
CA SER A 139 -20.50 -32.51 6.55
C SER A 139 -20.75 -32.03 7.98
N GLN A 140 -19.83 -32.28 8.92
CA GLN A 140 -19.94 -31.76 10.29
C GLN A 140 -19.61 -30.27 10.36
N TRP A 141 -18.84 -29.76 9.40
CA TRP A 141 -18.41 -28.37 9.28
C TRP A 141 -19.22 -27.58 8.25
N GLY A 142 -19.70 -28.23 7.18
CA GLY A 142 -20.49 -27.65 6.10
C GLY A 142 -21.93 -27.30 6.52
N ASN A 143 -22.60 -26.47 5.69
CA ASN A 143 -23.97 -25.97 5.89
C ASN A 143 -24.22 -25.16 7.18
N ARG A 144 -23.17 -24.72 7.87
CA ARG A 144 -23.25 -23.84 9.05
C ARG A 144 -23.01 -22.38 8.68
N ASP A 145 -23.53 -21.49 9.52
CA ASP A 145 -23.24 -20.06 9.43
C ASP A 145 -21.73 -19.78 9.65
N PRO A 146 -21.10 -18.82 8.93
CA PRO A 146 -19.70 -18.46 9.12
C PRO A 146 -19.27 -18.27 10.59
N ALA A 147 -20.12 -17.63 11.40
CA ALA A 147 -19.84 -17.38 12.80
C ALA A 147 -19.84 -18.66 13.62
N GLU A 148 -20.78 -19.56 13.34
CA GLU A 148 -20.86 -20.86 14.01
C GLU A 148 -19.65 -21.74 13.67
N VAL A 149 -19.25 -21.79 12.39
CA VAL A 149 -18.07 -22.57 11.97
C VAL A 149 -16.82 -22.07 12.67
N LEU A 150 -16.60 -20.75 12.69
CA LEU A 150 -15.45 -20.16 13.37
C LEU A 150 -15.49 -20.37 14.88
N ALA A 151 -16.65 -20.25 15.52
CA ALA A 151 -16.79 -20.49 16.96
C ALA A 151 -16.47 -21.95 17.31
N VAL A 152 -16.95 -22.91 16.51
CA VAL A 152 -16.61 -24.33 16.69
C VAL A 152 -15.10 -24.55 16.51
N ALA A 153 -14.50 -23.99 15.45
CA ALA A 153 -13.05 -24.11 15.22
C ALA A 153 -12.23 -23.50 16.38
N ALA A 154 -12.62 -22.31 16.85
CA ALA A 154 -11.98 -21.64 17.98
C ALA A 154 -12.13 -22.44 19.29
N SER A 155 -13.27 -23.07 19.52
CA SER A 155 -13.45 -23.95 20.69
C SER A 155 -12.57 -25.21 20.63
N ARG A 156 -12.39 -25.78 19.42
CA ARG A 156 -11.50 -26.92 19.20
C ARG A 156 -10.01 -26.56 19.27
N ALA A 157 -9.66 -25.28 19.17
CA ALA A 157 -8.31 -24.78 19.41
C ALA A 157 -7.91 -24.77 20.90
N MET A 158 -8.79 -25.18 21.83
CA MET A 158 -8.49 -25.38 23.27
C MET A 158 -7.85 -24.17 23.95
N GLY A 159 -8.24 -22.95 23.55
CA GLY A 159 -7.72 -21.70 24.11
C GLY A 159 -6.46 -21.16 23.40
N GLU A 160 -5.86 -21.92 22.48
CA GLU A 160 -4.82 -21.41 21.58
C GLU A 160 -5.43 -20.43 20.56
N THR A 161 -4.63 -19.50 20.04
CA THR A 161 -5.10 -18.55 19.01
C THR A 161 -5.12 -19.25 17.65
N LEU A 162 -6.28 -19.25 17.00
CA LEU A 162 -6.47 -19.84 15.69
C LEU A 162 -6.14 -18.81 14.60
N VAL A 163 -5.15 -19.10 13.76
CA VAL A 163 -4.81 -18.28 12.59
C VAL A 163 -5.38 -18.97 11.35
N VAL A 164 -6.33 -18.34 10.67
CA VAL A 164 -6.92 -18.86 9.43
C VAL A 164 -6.38 -18.04 8.25
N ILE A 165 -5.63 -18.69 7.38
CA ILE A 165 -5.08 -18.09 6.17
C ILE A 165 -5.93 -18.52 4.98
N ILE A 166 -6.57 -17.56 4.34
CA ILE A 166 -7.38 -17.76 3.15
C ILE A 166 -6.60 -17.20 1.96
N ASP A 167 -6.17 -18.08 1.07
CA ASP A 167 -5.44 -17.72 -0.15
C ASP A 167 -6.00 -18.50 -1.34
N THR A 168 -5.78 -18.00 -2.55
CA THR A 168 -6.30 -18.65 -3.75
C THR A 168 -5.38 -19.79 -4.18
N ALA A 169 -5.94 -20.97 -4.40
CA ALA A 169 -5.19 -22.18 -4.74
C ALA A 169 -4.26 -21.96 -5.94
N PHE A 170 -3.02 -22.44 -5.80
CA PHE A 170 -1.99 -22.36 -6.84
C PHE A 170 -2.31 -23.24 -8.06
N ASN A 171 -2.88 -24.42 -7.81
CA ASN A 171 -3.17 -25.49 -8.77
C ASN A 171 -4.60 -25.45 -9.33
N ARG A 172 -5.34 -24.35 -9.13
CA ARG A 172 -6.74 -24.27 -9.59
C ARG A 172 -6.82 -24.36 -11.12
N PRO A 173 -7.82 -25.09 -11.67
CA PRO A 173 -7.97 -25.26 -13.11
C PRO A 173 -8.50 -24.00 -13.82
N ALA A 174 -9.14 -23.10 -13.07
CA ALA A 174 -9.77 -21.90 -13.62
C ALA A 174 -9.78 -20.74 -12.60
N ARG A 175 -10.07 -19.52 -13.07
CA ARG A 175 -10.28 -18.35 -12.22
C ARG A 175 -11.47 -18.54 -11.28
N VAL A 176 -11.37 -18.03 -10.05
CA VAL A 176 -12.50 -17.98 -9.12
C VAL A 176 -13.41 -16.83 -9.55
N SER A 177 -14.56 -17.17 -10.14
CA SER A 177 -15.55 -16.22 -10.66
C SER A 177 -16.75 -15.98 -9.74
N ARG A 178 -16.81 -16.66 -8.59
CA ARG A 178 -17.91 -16.54 -7.61
C ARG A 178 -17.68 -15.37 -6.64
N ASP A 179 -18.79 -14.78 -6.18
CA ASP A 179 -18.78 -13.75 -5.13
C ASP A 179 -18.69 -14.39 -3.73
N ASP A 180 -17.50 -14.30 -3.13
CA ASP A 180 -17.25 -14.74 -1.75
C ASP A 180 -17.27 -13.58 -0.74
N GLY A 181 -17.44 -12.33 -1.19
CA GLY A 181 -17.28 -11.12 -0.37
C GLY A 181 -18.19 -11.07 0.86
N PRO A 182 -19.51 -11.31 0.73
CA PRO A 182 -20.41 -11.37 1.88
C PRO A 182 -20.00 -12.43 2.92
N TYR A 183 -19.60 -13.62 2.46
CA TYR A 183 -19.17 -14.71 3.35
C TYR A 183 -17.88 -14.35 4.10
N LEU A 184 -16.91 -13.77 3.39
CA LEU A 184 -15.66 -13.28 3.98
C LEU A 184 -15.90 -12.16 5.01
N GLY A 185 -16.84 -11.26 4.74
CA GLY A 185 -17.24 -10.19 5.67
C GLY A 185 -17.89 -10.72 6.95
N SER A 186 -18.74 -11.75 6.82
CA SER A 186 -19.33 -12.44 7.97
C SER A 186 -18.27 -13.16 8.82
N LEU A 187 -17.30 -13.83 8.19
CA LEU A 187 -16.15 -14.43 8.89
C LEU A 187 -15.36 -13.38 9.68
N ALA A 188 -15.03 -12.24 9.06
CA ALA A 188 -14.29 -11.16 9.72
C ALA A 188 -15.05 -10.54 10.89
N THR A 189 -16.37 -10.40 10.76
CA THR A 189 -17.21 -9.90 11.85
C THR A 189 -17.20 -10.88 13.02
N ALA A 190 -17.39 -12.18 12.76
CA ALA A 190 -17.36 -13.21 13.78
C ALA A 190 -15.99 -13.33 14.48
N ALA A 191 -14.89 -13.19 13.73
CA ALA A 191 -13.54 -13.29 14.29
C ALA A 191 -13.25 -12.23 15.37
N ARG A 192 -13.92 -11.06 15.38
CA ARG A 192 -13.65 -9.98 16.35
C ARG A 192 -13.83 -10.42 17.81
N ASP A 193 -14.79 -11.31 18.05
CA ASP A 193 -15.17 -11.79 19.38
C ASP A 193 -14.74 -13.23 19.65
N LEU A 194 -13.82 -13.75 18.83
CA LEU A 194 -13.22 -15.08 18.96
C LEU A 194 -11.71 -14.95 19.03
N ASN A 195 -11.01 -15.94 19.60
CA ASN A 195 -9.53 -15.98 19.60
C ASN A 195 -8.99 -16.38 18.22
N VAL A 196 -9.37 -15.63 17.18
CA VAL A 196 -9.14 -15.95 15.76
C VAL A 196 -8.46 -14.77 15.07
N PHE A 197 -7.40 -15.06 14.30
CA PHE A 197 -6.78 -14.13 13.38
C PHE A 197 -7.05 -14.58 11.94
N LEU A 198 -7.83 -13.81 11.18
CA LEU A 198 -8.05 -14.06 9.76
C LEU A 198 -7.03 -13.29 8.92
N ALA A 199 -6.39 -14.01 8.01
CA ALA A 199 -5.41 -13.50 7.05
C ALA A 199 -5.88 -13.84 5.64
N LEU A 200 -6.20 -12.84 4.82
CA LEU A 200 -6.80 -13.03 3.50
C LEU A 200 -5.90 -12.46 2.40
N ALA A 201 -5.69 -13.18 1.30
CA ALA A 201 -5.15 -12.60 0.06
C ALA A 201 -6.30 -12.11 -0.84
N LEU A 202 -6.19 -10.87 -1.29
CA LEU A 202 -7.10 -10.26 -2.27
C LEU A 202 -6.35 -10.00 -3.57
N ASP A 203 -6.89 -10.47 -4.69
CA ASP A 203 -6.45 -10.02 -6.01
C ASP A 203 -7.14 -8.68 -6.34
N ASP A 204 -6.43 -7.75 -6.99
CA ASP A 204 -6.96 -6.41 -7.33
C ASP A 204 -8.17 -6.43 -8.30
N ASP A 205 -8.51 -7.59 -8.87
CA ASP A 205 -9.58 -7.77 -9.85
C ASP A 205 -10.69 -8.73 -9.36
N ILE A 206 -11.20 -8.45 -8.16
CA ILE A 206 -12.50 -8.96 -7.74
C ILE A 206 -13.53 -8.36 -8.69
N ALA A 207 -14.05 -9.19 -9.60
CA ALA A 207 -15.18 -8.83 -10.44
C ALA A 207 -16.38 -8.45 -9.55
N ASP A 208 -17.20 -7.49 -10.01
CA ASP A 208 -18.38 -6.93 -9.32
C ASP A 208 -18.05 -6.06 -8.09
N ALA A 209 -17.49 -4.88 -8.37
CA ALA A 209 -17.00 -3.89 -7.40
C ALA A 209 -18.06 -3.21 -6.52
N ASP A 210 -19.35 -3.54 -6.64
CA ASP A 210 -20.41 -2.81 -5.95
C ASP A 210 -20.88 -3.48 -4.64
N GLY A 211 -20.61 -4.78 -4.42
CA GLY A 211 -21.08 -5.52 -3.23
C GLY A 211 -19.99 -6.25 -2.45
N ALA A 212 -19.22 -7.11 -3.12
CA ALA A 212 -18.19 -7.95 -2.51
C ALA A 212 -17.08 -7.14 -1.84
N ASN A 213 -16.63 -6.08 -2.51
CA ASN A 213 -15.59 -5.18 -2.03
C ASN A 213 -16.04 -4.36 -0.82
N VAL A 214 -17.33 -3.98 -0.74
CA VAL A 214 -17.86 -3.19 0.38
C VAL A 214 -17.84 -4.00 1.67
N ALA A 215 -18.26 -5.26 1.62
CA ALA A 215 -18.26 -6.15 2.78
C ALA A 215 -16.84 -6.40 3.31
N VAL A 216 -15.89 -6.68 2.43
CA VAL A 216 -14.48 -6.92 2.81
C VAL A 216 -13.81 -5.63 3.28
N ALA A 217 -13.97 -4.50 2.58
CA ALA A 217 -13.37 -3.22 2.95
C ALA A 217 -13.93 -2.64 4.25
N GLY A 218 -15.18 -2.96 4.60
CA GLY A 218 -15.79 -2.55 5.88
C GLY A 218 -15.40 -3.42 7.08
N THR A 219 -14.88 -4.63 6.86
CA THR A 219 -14.66 -5.62 7.93
C THR A 219 -13.20 -6.01 8.14
N TYR A 220 -12.37 -5.98 7.10
CA TYR A 220 -10.93 -6.28 7.15
C TYR A 220 -10.09 -5.00 7.25
N ARG A 221 -8.96 -5.09 7.94
CA ARG A 221 -7.86 -4.15 7.76
C ARG A 221 -7.05 -4.56 6.53
N ILE A 222 -7.14 -3.76 5.46
CA ILE A 222 -6.46 -4.03 4.19
C ILE A 222 -5.09 -3.35 4.16
N ASP A 223 -4.06 -4.14 3.94
CA ASP A 223 -2.72 -3.69 3.57
C ASP A 223 -2.47 -3.98 2.08
N TYR A 224 -1.67 -3.14 1.42
CA TYR A 224 -1.40 -3.26 -0.02
C TYR A 224 0.06 -3.61 -0.27
N LEU A 225 0.30 -4.58 -1.15
CA LEU A 225 1.62 -4.94 -1.65
C LEU A 225 1.78 -4.43 -3.08
N ASP A 226 2.51 -3.32 -3.21
CA ASP A 226 2.74 -2.64 -4.48
C ASP A 226 3.69 -3.43 -5.40
N PRO A 227 3.45 -3.48 -6.73
CA PRO A 227 4.41 -4.01 -7.70
C PRO A 227 5.83 -3.46 -7.58
N GLU A 228 6.02 -2.24 -7.06
CA GLU A 228 7.32 -1.64 -6.71
C GLU A 228 8.19 -2.57 -5.83
N ASN A 229 7.57 -3.39 -4.99
CA ASN A 229 8.30 -4.39 -4.21
C ASN A 229 9.07 -5.38 -5.11
N LEU A 230 8.52 -5.78 -6.27
CA LEU A 230 9.21 -6.67 -7.21
C LEU A 230 10.47 -6.02 -7.78
N TYR A 231 10.45 -4.72 -8.05
CA TYR A 231 11.63 -4.00 -8.52
C TYR A 231 12.72 -3.97 -7.45
N ARG A 232 12.36 -3.80 -6.17
CA ARG A 232 13.32 -3.85 -5.05
C ARG A 232 13.91 -5.24 -4.87
N VAL A 233 13.08 -6.29 -4.94
CA VAL A 233 13.57 -7.67 -4.84
C VAL A 233 14.48 -8.00 -6.03
N ALA A 234 14.08 -7.60 -7.24
CA ALA A 234 14.91 -7.76 -8.42
C ALA A 234 16.25 -7.05 -8.27
N ASP A 235 16.26 -5.81 -7.80
CA ASP A 235 17.47 -5.01 -7.65
C ASP A 235 18.47 -5.60 -6.64
N GLN A 236 17.98 -5.99 -5.46
CA GLN A 236 18.80 -6.39 -4.33
C GLN A 236 19.25 -7.86 -4.40
N PHE A 237 18.40 -8.74 -4.95
CA PHE A 237 18.60 -10.19 -4.84
C PHE A 237 18.77 -10.91 -6.17
N VAL A 238 18.23 -10.38 -7.28
CA VAL A 238 18.24 -11.09 -8.57
C VAL A 238 19.23 -10.49 -9.55
N LEU A 239 19.19 -9.18 -9.74
CA LEU A 239 19.91 -8.43 -10.75
C LEU A 239 20.94 -7.55 -10.07
N ARG A 240 21.86 -8.16 -9.31
CA ARG A 240 22.81 -7.40 -8.47
C ARG A 240 23.75 -6.57 -9.34
N LYS A 241 23.74 -5.26 -9.11
CA LYS A 241 24.62 -4.31 -9.80
C LYS A 241 26.00 -4.37 -9.18
N LYS A 242 27.03 -4.31 -10.02
CA LYS A 242 28.41 -4.18 -9.54
C LYS A 242 28.60 -2.81 -8.87
N PRO A 243 29.53 -2.67 -7.92
CA PRO A 243 29.83 -1.38 -7.32
C PRO A 243 30.17 -0.32 -8.39
N GLN A 244 29.75 0.93 -8.19
CA GLN A 244 30.10 2.10 -9.02
C GLN A 244 29.49 2.17 -10.43
N VAL A 245 28.60 1.24 -10.82
CA VAL A 245 27.96 1.26 -12.16
C VAL A 245 26.84 2.29 -12.33
N GLY A 246 26.49 3.03 -11.26
CA GLY A 246 25.34 3.93 -11.24
C GLY A 246 25.39 5.05 -12.29
N ASP A 247 26.58 5.61 -12.55
CA ASP A 247 26.75 6.63 -13.59
C ASP A 247 26.66 6.00 -15.00
N THR A 248 27.21 4.81 -15.21
CA THR A 248 27.08 4.09 -16.49
C THR A 248 25.63 3.73 -16.80
N LEU A 249 24.86 3.25 -15.80
CA LEU A 249 23.43 2.98 -15.98
C LEU A 249 22.64 4.26 -16.30
N ARG A 250 23.02 5.39 -15.71
CA ARG A 250 22.44 6.70 -16.05
C ARG A 250 22.74 7.08 -17.50
N GLU A 251 23.97 6.88 -17.97
CA GLU A 251 24.35 7.13 -19.36
C GLU A 251 23.56 6.24 -20.34
N ILE A 252 23.41 4.95 -20.03
CA ILE A 252 22.60 4.00 -20.83
C ILE A 252 21.14 4.46 -20.87
N TYR A 253 20.56 4.80 -19.73
CA TYR A 253 19.19 5.30 -19.63
C TYR A 253 18.99 6.57 -20.47
N GLN A 254 19.90 7.54 -20.35
CA GLN A 254 19.86 8.77 -21.13
C GLN A 254 20.00 8.52 -22.62
N ALA A 255 20.83 7.55 -23.01
CA ALA A 255 20.98 7.16 -24.41
C ALA A 255 19.68 6.58 -24.96
N LEU A 256 19.07 5.62 -24.27
CA LEU A 256 17.78 5.04 -24.67
C LEU A 256 16.68 6.10 -24.74
N ARG A 257 16.59 6.99 -23.75
CA ARG A 257 15.62 8.09 -23.72
C ARG A 257 15.82 9.10 -24.86
N ALA A 258 17.05 9.25 -25.36
CA ALA A 258 17.36 10.15 -26.47
C ALA A 258 17.08 9.51 -27.85
N THR A 259 17.23 8.19 -27.98
CA THR A 259 17.17 7.50 -29.29
C THR A 259 15.89 6.70 -29.52
N VAL A 260 15.23 6.22 -28.47
CA VAL A 260 14.04 5.38 -28.56
C VAL A 260 12.79 6.24 -28.36
N HIS A 261 11.86 6.17 -29.31
CA HIS A 261 10.59 6.90 -29.24
C HIS A 261 9.77 6.43 -28.04
N GLU A 262 9.20 7.36 -27.26
CA GLU A 262 8.32 7.08 -26.11
C GLU A 262 8.91 6.19 -25.00
N PHE A 263 10.23 6.19 -24.83
CA PHE A 263 10.87 5.55 -23.69
C PHE A 263 10.62 6.36 -22.39
N ASN A 264 9.46 6.10 -21.75
CA ASN A 264 8.87 6.93 -20.70
C ASN A 264 8.98 6.34 -19.28
N TRP A 265 9.93 5.45 -19.02
CA TRP A 265 10.17 4.91 -17.67
C TRP A 265 11.08 5.82 -16.84
N SER A 266 10.90 5.82 -15.52
CA SER A 266 11.83 6.53 -14.63
C SER A 266 13.20 5.86 -14.63
N GLN A 267 14.24 6.65 -14.40
CA GLN A 267 15.60 6.13 -14.29
C GLN A 267 15.73 5.12 -13.15
N ALA A 268 15.01 5.33 -12.04
CA ALA A 268 15.03 4.43 -10.90
C ALA A 268 14.48 3.05 -11.27
N ARG A 269 13.27 2.98 -11.88
CA ARG A 269 12.69 1.71 -12.35
C ARG A 269 13.59 1.00 -13.34
N PHE A 270 14.10 1.74 -14.33
CA PHE A 270 15.04 1.21 -15.30
C PHE A 270 16.27 0.59 -14.62
N SER A 271 16.89 1.31 -13.68
CA SER A 271 18.09 0.85 -12.99
C SER A 271 17.80 -0.39 -12.13
N SER A 272 16.66 -0.44 -11.44
CA SER A 272 16.29 -1.54 -10.55
C SER A 272 16.16 -2.88 -11.29
N VAL A 273 15.60 -2.87 -12.51
CA VAL A 273 15.41 -4.11 -13.29
C VAL A 273 16.41 -4.31 -14.43
N TYR A 274 17.39 -3.43 -14.61
CA TYR A 274 18.44 -3.62 -15.61
C TYR A 274 19.16 -4.97 -15.41
N PRO A 275 19.35 -5.80 -16.46
CA PRO A 275 19.21 -5.52 -17.89
C PRO A 275 17.84 -5.87 -18.51
N VAL A 276 16.81 -6.08 -17.70
CA VAL A 276 15.45 -6.36 -18.13
C VAL A 276 14.70 -5.06 -18.39
N HIS A 277 13.96 -4.99 -19.49
CA HIS A 277 13.14 -3.84 -19.82
C HIS A 277 12.00 -3.67 -18.79
N PRO A 278 11.74 -2.47 -18.24
CA PRO A 278 10.72 -2.26 -17.21
C PRO A 278 9.33 -2.79 -17.56
N LEU A 279 8.92 -2.65 -18.82
CA LEU A 279 7.65 -3.18 -19.33
C LEU A 279 7.46 -4.70 -19.09
N VAL A 280 8.54 -5.50 -19.04
CA VAL A 280 8.47 -6.93 -18.71
C VAL A 280 7.91 -7.16 -17.31
N ALA A 281 8.34 -6.35 -16.34
CA ALA A 281 7.82 -6.42 -14.97
C ALA A 281 6.35 -5.97 -14.93
N GLU A 282 5.99 -4.97 -15.71
CA GLU A 282 4.64 -4.43 -15.77
C GLU A 282 3.60 -5.39 -16.38
N VAL A 283 3.98 -6.21 -17.36
CA VAL A 283 3.06 -7.19 -17.99
C VAL A 283 3.02 -8.53 -17.26
N ALA A 284 3.86 -8.74 -16.25
CA ALA A 284 4.00 -10.03 -15.57
C ALA A 284 2.67 -10.50 -14.93
N SER A 285 1.85 -9.57 -14.44
CA SER A 285 0.51 -9.87 -13.92
C SER A 285 -0.43 -10.42 -14.99
N GLY A 286 -0.41 -9.82 -16.19
CA GLY A 286 -1.19 -10.25 -17.34
C GLY A 286 -0.78 -11.61 -17.87
N VAL A 287 0.52 -11.89 -17.93
CA VAL A 287 1.01 -13.24 -18.29
C VAL A 287 0.57 -14.26 -17.24
N ARG A 288 0.73 -13.93 -15.95
CA ARG A 288 0.36 -14.83 -14.85
C ARG A 288 -1.15 -15.12 -14.77
N LEU A 289 -2.00 -14.24 -15.31
CA LEU A 289 -3.44 -14.48 -15.42
C LEU A 289 -3.74 -15.75 -16.24
N PHE A 290 -3.02 -15.95 -17.34
CA PHE A 290 -3.23 -17.10 -18.23
C PHE A 290 -2.24 -18.26 -17.96
N LEU A 291 -1.12 -17.97 -17.31
CA LEU A 291 -0.11 -18.95 -16.91
C LEU A 291 0.23 -18.82 -15.43
N PRO A 292 -0.52 -19.45 -14.51
CA PRO A 292 -0.35 -19.29 -13.06
C PRO A 292 1.06 -19.61 -12.54
N LYS A 293 1.79 -20.48 -13.24
CA LYS A 293 3.18 -20.86 -12.94
C LYS A 293 4.20 -19.78 -13.32
N PHE A 294 3.84 -18.81 -14.16
CA PHE A 294 4.75 -17.74 -14.54
C PHE A 294 5.03 -16.82 -13.35
N ALA A 295 6.31 -16.49 -13.14
CA ALA A 295 6.75 -15.54 -12.14
C ALA A 295 7.88 -14.66 -12.70
N PHE A 296 7.80 -13.36 -12.42
CA PHE A 296 8.74 -12.37 -12.96
C PHE A 296 10.19 -12.61 -12.48
N LEU A 297 10.40 -12.86 -11.18
CA LEU A 297 11.76 -12.95 -10.62
C LEU A 297 12.57 -14.14 -11.18
N PRO A 298 12.03 -15.38 -11.24
CA PRO A 298 12.71 -16.49 -11.92
C PRO A 298 12.97 -16.22 -13.41
N PHE A 299 12.01 -15.61 -14.11
CA PHE A 299 12.18 -15.23 -15.51
C PHE A 299 13.33 -14.22 -15.67
N ALA A 300 13.33 -13.14 -14.89
CA ALA A 300 14.34 -12.09 -14.94
C ALA A 300 15.73 -12.66 -14.65
N ALA A 301 15.86 -13.53 -13.63
CA ALA A 301 17.10 -14.24 -13.32
C ALA A 301 17.63 -15.03 -14.53
N ALA A 302 16.80 -15.90 -15.09
CA ALA A 302 17.19 -16.79 -16.18
C ALA A 302 17.48 -16.02 -17.48
N ALA A 303 16.65 -15.04 -17.81
CA ALA A 303 16.81 -14.22 -19.01
C ALA A 303 18.06 -13.33 -18.92
N ALA A 304 18.27 -12.66 -17.79
CA ALA A 304 19.47 -11.84 -17.58
C ALA A 304 20.76 -12.69 -17.63
N ALA A 305 20.76 -13.90 -17.05
CA ALA A 305 21.88 -14.83 -17.13
C ALA A 305 22.27 -15.17 -18.59
N ARG A 306 21.26 -15.44 -19.45
CA ARG A 306 21.47 -15.67 -20.89
C ARG A 306 21.92 -14.41 -21.63
N ALA A 307 21.54 -13.23 -21.15
CA ALA A 307 21.84 -11.94 -21.78
C ALA A 307 23.21 -11.34 -21.43
N THR A 308 23.95 -11.92 -20.46
CA THR A 308 25.21 -11.36 -19.94
C THR A 308 26.26 -10.98 -21.01
N SER A 309 26.32 -11.70 -22.13
CA SER A 309 27.29 -11.46 -23.21
C SER A 309 26.87 -10.37 -24.21
N ARG A 310 25.62 -9.88 -24.14
CA ARG A 310 25.05 -8.88 -25.05
C ARG A 310 25.60 -7.47 -24.73
N PRO A 311 25.58 -6.54 -25.72
CA PRO A 311 25.89 -5.13 -25.48
C PRO A 311 24.98 -4.50 -24.41
N ALA A 312 25.45 -3.48 -23.70
CA ALA A 312 24.71 -2.88 -22.59
C ALA A 312 23.35 -2.25 -22.96
N LEU A 313 23.14 -1.88 -24.23
CA LEU A 313 21.86 -1.35 -24.73
C LEU A 313 20.86 -2.45 -25.17
N ALA A 314 21.30 -3.71 -25.26
CA ALA A 314 20.48 -4.83 -25.72
C ALA A 314 19.76 -5.51 -24.55
N LEU A 315 18.71 -4.84 -24.05
CA LEU A 315 17.91 -5.31 -22.91
C LEU A 315 17.19 -6.63 -23.21
N VAL A 316 16.71 -7.28 -22.14
CA VAL A 316 15.72 -8.37 -22.25
C VAL A 316 14.33 -7.77 -22.46
N LEU A 317 13.64 -8.16 -23.54
CA LEU A 317 12.39 -7.56 -24.01
C LEU A 317 11.19 -8.53 -23.92
N LEU A 318 10.03 -8.08 -24.40
CA LEU A 318 8.77 -8.84 -24.33
C LEU A 318 8.74 -10.09 -25.22
N ASP A 319 9.48 -10.11 -26.33
CA ASP A 319 9.57 -11.28 -27.20
C ASP A 319 10.22 -12.48 -26.47
N GLU A 320 11.18 -12.22 -25.58
CA GLU A 320 11.78 -13.26 -24.74
C GLU A 320 10.80 -13.79 -23.68
N VAL A 321 9.84 -12.97 -23.23
CA VAL A 321 8.74 -13.42 -22.37
C VAL A 321 7.83 -14.37 -23.14
N PHE A 322 7.45 -13.99 -24.37
CA PHE A 322 6.67 -14.84 -25.26
C PHE A 322 7.38 -16.18 -25.48
N ASP A 323 8.66 -16.17 -25.87
CA ASP A 323 9.42 -17.40 -26.16
C ASP A 323 9.56 -18.31 -24.94
N ALA A 324 9.66 -17.73 -23.74
CA ALA A 324 9.74 -18.49 -22.50
C ALA A 324 8.39 -19.09 -22.05
N THR A 325 7.27 -18.62 -22.60
CA THR A 325 5.92 -18.98 -22.12
C THR A 325 5.01 -19.56 -23.19
N GLU A 326 5.40 -19.54 -24.46
CA GLU A 326 4.57 -19.95 -25.60
C GLU A 326 4.00 -21.37 -25.45
N GLU A 327 4.86 -22.34 -25.14
CA GLU A 327 4.45 -23.76 -25.02
C GLU A 327 3.34 -23.94 -23.99
N ASP A 328 3.50 -23.36 -22.80
CA ASP A 328 2.53 -23.44 -21.72
C ASP A 328 1.26 -22.61 -22.02
N LEU A 329 1.41 -21.42 -22.62
CA LEU A 329 0.28 -20.57 -22.99
C LEU A 329 -0.60 -21.24 -24.06
N ARG A 330 -0.03 -22.03 -24.97
CA ARG A 330 -0.79 -22.81 -25.97
C ARG A 330 -1.68 -23.89 -25.34
N LEU A 331 -1.36 -24.35 -24.13
CA LEU A 331 -2.19 -25.30 -23.39
C LEU A 331 -3.42 -24.62 -22.77
N ASN A 332 -3.45 -23.29 -22.67
CA ASN A 332 -4.59 -22.57 -22.11
C ASN A 332 -5.77 -22.53 -23.12
N PRO A 333 -6.94 -23.10 -22.79
CA PRO A 333 -8.07 -23.15 -23.71
C PRO A 333 -8.62 -21.77 -24.09
N GLU A 334 -8.51 -20.76 -23.23
CA GLU A 334 -8.97 -19.39 -23.51
C GLU A 334 -8.13 -18.70 -24.60
N LEU A 335 -6.88 -19.13 -24.79
CA LEU A 335 -5.95 -18.54 -25.76
C LEU A 335 -5.95 -19.26 -27.11
N ARG A 336 -6.79 -20.28 -27.30
CA ARG A 336 -6.79 -21.10 -28.52
C ARG A 336 -7.04 -20.28 -29.79
N GLU A 337 -8.07 -19.43 -29.79
CA GLU A 337 -8.41 -18.57 -30.93
C GLU A 337 -7.33 -17.50 -31.17
N LEU A 338 -6.75 -17.00 -30.09
CA LEU A 338 -5.64 -16.04 -30.13
C LEU A 338 -4.42 -16.66 -30.82
N PHE A 339 -4.02 -17.88 -30.45
CA PHE A 339 -2.92 -18.60 -31.08
C PHE A 339 -3.22 -18.98 -32.53
N ALA A 340 -4.46 -19.36 -32.86
CA ALA A 340 -4.84 -19.57 -34.25
C ALA A 340 -4.64 -18.31 -35.11
N THR A 341 -5.01 -17.14 -34.58
CA THR A 341 -4.75 -15.85 -35.23
C THR A 341 -3.25 -15.57 -35.34
N TYR A 342 -2.48 -15.80 -34.26
CA TYR A 342 -1.02 -15.62 -34.24
C TYR A 342 -0.32 -16.50 -35.30
N ASP A 343 -0.70 -17.77 -35.40
CA ASP A 343 -0.13 -18.74 -36.34
C ASP A 343 -0.49 -18.36 -37.79
N GLN A 344 -1.74 -17.93 -38.03
CA GLN A 344 -2.16 -17.40 -39.32
C GLN A 344 -1.34 -16.17 -39.72
N LEU A 345 -1.20 -15.18 -38.84
CA LEU A 345 -0.40 -13.98 -39.13
C LEU A 345 1.07 -14.31 -39.37
N THR A 346 1.61 -15.29 -38.64
CA THR A 346 2.98 -15.77 -38.85
C THR A 346 3.16 -16.39 -40.23
N ALA A 347 2.21 -17.23 -40.67
CA ALA A 347 2.28 -17.92 -41.96
C ALA A 347 1.92 -17.00 -43.15
N ALA A 348 0.76 -16.34 -43.09
CA ALA A 348 0.18 -15.58 -44.20
C ALA A 348 0.70 -14.15 -44.30
N CYS A 349 0.96 -13.47 -43.18
CA CYS A 349 1.43 -12.08 -43.20
C CYS A 349 2.97 -12.00 -43.16
N ILE A 350 3.59 -12.55 -42.12
CA ILE A 350 5.06 -12.45 -41.93
C ILE A 350 5.80 -13.28 -42.99
N GLY A 351 5.29 -14.46 -43.36
CA GLY A 351 5.88 -15.30 -44.42
C GLY A 351 6.03 -14.59 -45.76
N GLN A 352 5.17 -13.62 -46.07
CA GLN A 352 5.17 -12.87 -47.32
C GLN A 352 6.04 -11.60 -47.28
N LEU A 353 6.53 -11.18 -46.11
CA LEU A 353 7.41 -10.00 -46.01
C LEU A 353 8.80 -10.28 -46.59
N PRO A 354 9.55 -9.25 -47.05
CA PRO A 354 10.97 -9.36 -47.34
C PRO A 354 11.76 -9.89 -46.14
N ILE A 355 12.77 -10.73 -46.37
CA ILE A 355 13.55 -11.41 -45.31
C ILE A 355 14.03 -10.43 -44.22
N MET A 356 14.50 -9.25 -44.62
CA MET A 356 15.00 -8.21 -43.70
C MET A 356 13.93 -7.63 -42.77
N GLN A 357 12.64 -7.67 -43.16
CA GLN A 357 11.53 -7.15 -42.36
C GLN A 357 10.85 -8.24 -41.49
N ARG A 358 11.02 -9.52 -41.86
CA ARG A 358 10.37 -10.65 -41.15
C ARG A 358 10.74 -10.69 -39.68
N TYR A 359 11.99 -10.40 -39.34
CA TYR A 359 12.46 -10.44 -37.97
C TYR A 359 11.76 -9.38 -37.12
N GLN A 360 11.76 -8.12 -37.55
CA GLN A 360 11.10 -7.03 -36.84
C GLN A 360 9.59 -7.28 -36.72
N ALA A 361 8.93 -7.72 -37.80
CA ALA A 361 7.50 -8.04 -37.76
C ALA A 361 7.19 -9.14 -36.74
N ARG A 362 8.04 -10.17 -36.63
CA ARG A 362 7.88 -11.23 -35.63
C ARG A 362 8.04 -10.71 -34.20
N LEU A 363 9.01 -9.82 -33.95
CA LEU A 363 9.17 -9.19 -32.63
C LEU A 363 7.94 -8.34 -32.24
N ILE A 364 7.39 -7.57 -33.19
CA ILE A 364 6.16 -6.79 -33.01
C ILE A 364 4.99 -7.71 -32.67
N LEU A 365 4.80 -8.79 -33.42
CA LEU A 365 3.69 -9.72 -33.22
C LEU A 365 3.75 -10.40 -31.85
N LYS A 366 4.93 -10.89 -31.45
CA LYS A 366 5.17 -11.49 -30.12
C LYS A 366 4.92 -10.50 -28.98
N SER A 367 5.45 -9.28 -29.10
CA SER A 367 5.31 -8.26 -28.07
C SER A 367 3.85 -7.79 -27.93
N LEU A 368 3.15 -7.65 -29.06
CA LEU A 368 1.73 -7.32 -29.07
C LEU A 368 0.89 -8.42 -28.42
N PHE A 369 1.22 -9.70 -28.67
CA PHE A 369 0.58 -10.82 -28.01
C PHE A 369 0.71 -10.72 -26.49
N VAL A 370 1.93 -10.53 -25.98
CA VAL A 370 2.19 -10.41 -24.53
C VAL A 370 1.47 -9.21 -23.91
N LEU A 371 1.50 -8.05 -24.58
CA LEU A 371 0.77 -6.85 -24.12
C LEU A 371 -0.75 -7.09 -24.07
N SER A 372 -1.28 -7.86 -25.02
CA SER A 372 -2.71 -8.19 -25.07
C SER A 372 -3.15 -9.10 -23.92
N LEU A 373 -2.25 -9.93 -23.37
CA LEU A 373 -2.55 -10.72 -22.16
C LEU A 373 -2.86 -9.81 -20.96
N ASP A 374 -2.13 -8.70 -20.80
CA ASP A 374 -2.39 -7.70 -19.76
C ASP A 374 -3.56 -6.76 -20.10
N GLY A 375 -4.27 -7.02 -21.21
CA GLY A 375 -5.38 -6.20 -21.67
C GLY A 375 -4.96 -4.83 -22.21
N ARG A 376 -3.66 -4.57 -22.40
CA ARG A 376 -3.15 -3.28 -22.89
C ARG A 376 -3.25 -3.18 -24.40
N ASP A 377 -3.80 -2.06 -24.88
CA ASP A 377 -3.63 -1.68 -26.28
C ASP A 377 -2.29 -0.97 -26.48
N ALA A 378 -1.66 -1.16 -27.63
CA ALA A 378 -0.36 -0.58 -27.96
C ALA A 378 -0.45 0.35 -29.17
N THR A 379 0.13 1.54 -29.05
CA THR A 379 0.43 2.43 -30.19
C THR A 379 1.73 2.03 -30.88
N PRO A 380 1.98 2.50 -32.12
CA PRO A 380 3.27 2.32 -32.77
C PRO A 380 4.44 2.89 -31.96
N GLY A 381 4.25 4.04 -31.29
CA GLY A 381 5.24 4.64 -30.41
C GLY A 381 5.56 3.77 -29.18
N GLU A 382 4.53 3.29 -28.48
CA GLU A 382 4.68 2.38 -27.34
C GLU A 382 5.36 1.05 -27.74
N MET A 383 5.10 0.58 -28.97
CA MET A 383 5.73 -0.62 -29.51
C MET A 383 7.21 -0.39 -29.90
N CYS A 384 7.56 0.79 -30.43
CA CYS A 384 8.96 1.19 -30.59
C CYS A 384 9.70 1.18 -29.25
N ALA A 385 9.07 1.73 -28.20
CA ALA A 385 9.62 1.71 -26.84
C ALA A 385 9.83 0.28 -26.32
N ALA A 386 8.81 -0.58 -26.44
CA ALA A 386 8.84 -1.97 -26.00
C ALA A 386 9.94 -2.81 -26.66
N LEU A 387 10.28 -2.47 -27.91
CA LEU A 387 11.24 -3.19 -28.73
C LEU A 387 12.60 -2.48 -28.90
N LEU A 388 12.79 -1.34 -28.24
CA LEU A 388 13.97 -0.46 -28.39
C LEU A 388 14.30 -0.11 -29.85
N LEU A 389 13.26 0.09 -30.67
CA LEU A 389 13.43 0.46 -32.08
C LEU A 389 13.83 1.94 -32.20
N THR A 390 14.87 2.21 -33.00
CA THR A 390 15.40 3.56 -33.22
C THR A 390 15.30 3.97 -34.69
N ASP A 391 15.47 5.26 -34.96
CA ASP A 391 15.40 5.84 -36.31
C ASP A 391 16.67 5.61 -37.16
N GLU A 392 17.72 4.98 -36.62
CA GLU A 392 19.03 4.87 -37.28
C GLU A 392 19.03 3.93 -38.52
N ASP A 393 18.05 3.04 -38.66
CA ASP A 393 17.93 2.14 -39.81
C ASP A 393 17.35 2.85 -41.06
N ALA A 394 18.22 3.31 -41.95
CA ALA A 394 18.06 3.55 -43.41
C ALA A 394 16.76 4.17 -44.00
N GLY A 395 15.93 4.88 -43.22
CA GLY A 395 14.73 5.52 -43.77
C GLY A 395 14.07 6.64 -42.97
N GLY A 396 14.39 6.79 -41.67
CA GLY A 396 13.73 7.75 -40.79
C GLY A 396 12.26 7.38 -40.51
N ASP A 397 11.84 7.44 -39.25
CA ASP A 397 10.49 7.16 -38.76
C ASP A 397 10.21 5.66 -38.48
N ALA A 398 10.86 5.13 -37.43
CA ALA A 398 10.56 3.82 -36.85
C ALA A 398 9.09 3.67 -36.43
N PRO A 399 8.43 4.66 -35.77
CA PRO A 399 6.98 4.60 -35.50
C PRO A 399 6.14 4.34 -36.74
N ARG A 400 6.42 5.00 -37.88
CA ARG A 400 5.69 4.75 -39.13
C ARG A 400 5.82 3.30 -39.61
N ARG A 401 7.02 2.72 -39.60
CA ARG A 401 7.22 1.31 -40.01
C ARG A 401 6.49 0.32 -39.10
N VAL A 402 6.48 0.61 -37.81
CA VAL A 402 5.71 -0.18 -36.84
C VAL A 402 4.21 -0.03 -37.10
N ALA A 403 3.73 1.19 -37.37
CA ALA A 403 2.33 1.45 -37.72
C ALA A 403 1.90 0.69 -38.98
N GLU A 404 2.72 0.71 -40.05
CA GLU A 404 2.48 -0.05 -41.28
C GLU A 404 2.39 -1.56 -41.02
N THR A 405 3.28 -2.08 -40.16
CA THR A 405 3.29 -3.50 -39.80
C THR A 405 2.05 -3.89 -38.99
N LEU A 406 1.68 -3.08 -37.99
CA LEU A 406 0.48 -3.29 -37.16
C LEU A 406 -0.81 -3.17 -37.98
N ALA A 407 -0.90 -2.18 -38.88
CA ALA A 407 -2.01 -2.03 -39.81
C ALA A 407 -2.15 -3.25 -40.72
N ARG A 408 -1.03 -3.81 -41.21
CA ARG A 408 -1.05 -5.05 -42.01
C ARG A 408 -1.51 -6.25 -41.19
N PHE A 409 -1.07 -6.38 -39.94
CA PHE A 409 -1.58 -7.45 -39.05
C PHE A 409 -3.09 -7.33 -38.84
N ALA A 410 -3.60 -6.12 -38.58
CA ALA A 410 -5.03 -5.92 -38.41
C ALA A 410 -5.84 -6.23 -39.67
N ALA A 411 -5.29 -5.96 -40.86
CA ALA A 411 -5.96 -6.24 -42.14
C ALA A 411 -5.96 -7.73 -42.52
N GLU A 412 -4.92 -8.47 -42.16
CA GLU A 412 -4.76 -9.90 -42.47
C GLU A 412 -5.35 -10.84 -41.39
N ALA A 413 -5.68 -10.30 -40.23
CA ALA A 413 -6.28 -11.07 -39.14
C ALA A 413 -7.76 -11.39 -39.44
N PRO A 414 -8.30 -12.51 -38.92
CA PRO A 414 -9.72 -12.78 -38.97
C PRO A 414 -10.55 -11.64 -38.36
N GLU A 415 -11.75 -11.45 -38.90
CA GLU A 415 -12.67 -10.42 -38.42
C GLU A 415 -12.97 -10.61 -36.93
N GLY A 416 -12.83 -9.53 -36.15
CA GLY A 416 -13.03 -9.56 -34.70
C GLY A 416 -11.83 -10.06 -33.88
N SER A 417 -10.73 -10.53 -34.49
CA SER A 417 -9.53 -10.96 -33.75
C SER A 417 -8.72 -9.79 -33.16
N PHE A 418 -8.91 -8.57 -33.67
CA PHE A 418 -8.26 -7.36 -33.17
C PHE A 418 -9.28 -6.38 -32.57
N VAL A 419 -8.81 -5.64 -31.57
CA VAL A 419 -9.49 -4.48 -31.02
C VAL A 419 -8.68 -3.27 -31.46
N LEU A 420 -9.32 -2.41 -32.26
CA LEU A 420 -8.77 -1.14 -32.70
C LEU A 420 -9.50 -0.03 -31.97
N ALA A 421 -8.73 0.89 -31.37
CA ALA A 421 -9.28 2.03 -30.64
C ALA A 421 -8.55 3.31 -31.03
N ASP A 422 -9.28 4.42 -31.07
CA ASP A 422 -8.69 5.74 -31.29
C ASP A 422 -7.99 6.22 -30.01
N GLY A 423 -6.69 6.46 -30.11
CA GLY A 423 -5.91 7.06 -29.04
C GLY A 423 -6.21 8.55 -28.88
N PRO A 424 -5.91 9.15 -27.71
CA PRO A 424 -6.14 10.57 -27.41
C PRO A 424 -5.38 11.57 -28.31
N GLY A 425 -4.57 11.10 -29.27
CA GLY A 425 -3.88 11.89 -30.30
C GLY A 425 -4.28 11.55 -31.74
N GLY A 426 -5.34 10.74 -31.96
CA GLY A 426 -5.74 10.23 -33.28
C GLY A 426 -4.91 9.05 -33.78
N GLU A 427 -4.03 8.50 -32.95
CA GLU A 427 -3.24 7.30 -33.26
C GLU A 427 -4.06 6.03 -33.01
N THR A 428 -4.02 5.07 -33.94
CA THR A 428 -4.65 3.77 -33.76
C THR A 428 -3.92 2.96 -32.69
N ARG A 429 -4.66 2.44 -31.71
CA ARG A 429 -4.17 1.48 -30.73
C ARG A 429 -4.56 0.08 -31.15
N TYR A 430 -3.64 -0.87 -31.02
CA TYR A 430 -3.80 -2.26 -31.45
C TYR A 430 -3.75 -3.19 -30.24
N ARG A 431 -4.65 -4.18 -30.21
CA ARG A 431 -4.63 -5.29 -29.24
C ARG A 431 -5.30 -6.50 -29.86
N PHE A 432 -4.89 -7.70 -29.48
CA PHE A 432 -5.68 -8.88 -29.76
C PHE A 432 -6.93 -8.97 -28.88
N ARG A 433 -8.01 -9.50 -29.45
CA ARG A 433 -9.22 -9.79 -28.68
C ARG A 433 -9.01 -11.07 -27.86
N ILE A 434 -9.31 -11.01 -26.56
CA ILE A 434 -9.37 -12.16 -25.67
C ILE A 434 -10.74 -12.14 -24.98
N ALA A 435 -11.53 -13.21 -25.12
CA ALA A 435 -12.93 -13.23 -24.69
C ALA A 435 -13.13 -12.86 -23.20
N SER A 436 -12.23 -13.30 -22.32
CA SER A 436 -12.30 -13.03 -20.87
C SER A 436 -12.11 -11.55 -20.50
N HIS A 437 -11.55 -10.72 -21.39
CA HIS A 437 -11.46 -9.26 -21.18
C HIS A 437 -12.76 -8.51 -21.52
N PHE A 438 -13.75 -9.16 -22.16
CA PHE A 438 -14.98 -8.53 -22.68
C PHE A 438 -16.29 -9.13 -22.13
N ALA A 439 -16.22 -10.04 -21.16
CA ALA A 439 -17.41 -10.66 -20.59
C ALA A 439 -18.19 -9.67 -19.70
N THR A 440 -19.31 -9.15 -20.19
CA THR A 440 -20.37 -8.51 -19.38
C THR A 440 -21.42 -9.57 -19.01
N PRO A 441 -21.87 -9.69 -17.74
CA PRO A 441 -22.78 -10.77 -17.34
C PRO A 441 -24.23 -10.40 -17.63
N ALA A 442 -24.67 -10.57 -18.88
CA ALA A 442 -26.09 -10.42 -19.23
C ALA A 442 -26.50 -11.28 -20.44
N ALA A 443 -26.16 -12.58 -20.47
CA ALA A 443 -26.67 -13.48 -21.50
C ALA A 443 -26.59 -14.98 -21.14
N GLN A 444 -26.82 -15.36 -19.88
CA GLN A 444 -27.06 -16.77 -19.54
C GLN A 444 -28.26 -16.89 -18.59
N VAL A 445 -29.42 -16.45 -19.09
CA VAL A 445 -30.71 -16.95 -18.63
C VAL A 445 -31.49 -17.35 -19.89
N GLN A 446 -31.86 -18.64 -19.93
CA GLN A 446 -32.74 -19.29 -20.91
C GLN A 446 -32.18 -19.51 -22.33
N GLU A 447 -31.72 -20.73 -22.61
CA GLU A 447 -32.48 -21.60 -23.52
C GLU A 447 -32.08 -23.06 -23.33
N SER A 448 -32.99 -23.80 -22.69
CA SER A 448 -32.99 -25.26 -22.67
C SER A 448 -34.02 -25.77 -23.68
N ALA A 449 -33.57 -26.73 -24.50
CA ALA A 449 -34.31 -27.76 -25.26
C ALA A 449 -34.57 -27.50 -26.75
N PRO A 450 -34.75 -28.56 -27.58
CA PRO A 450 -34.15 -29.90 -27.54
C PRO A 450 -33.55 -30.36 -28.90
N LYS A 451 -32.77 -31.45 -28.82
CA LYS A 451 -32.23 -32.24 -29.94
C LYS A 451 -33.27 -32.59 -31.01
N VAL A 452 -32.87 -32.43 -32.29
CA VAL A 452 -33.37 -33.23 -33.40
C VAL A 452 -32.16 -33.70 -34.23
N GLU A 453 -32.00 -35.02 -34.31
CA GLU A 453 -31.09 -35.73 -35.19
C GLU A 453 -31.44 -35.49 -36.66
N ARG A 454 -30.42 -35.29 -37.51
CA ARG A 454 -30.49 -35.78 -38.89
C ARG A 454 -29.12 -36.14 -39.44
N VAL A 455 -29.15 -37.26 -40.15
CA VAL A 455 -28.08 -38.11 -40.68
C VAL A 455 -27.73 -37.69 -42.13
N GLU A 456 -26.58 -38.18 -42.63
CA GLU A 456 -26.14 -38.29 -44.05
C GLU A 456 -25.57 -37.02 -44.71
N ALA A 457 -24.55 -37.06 -45.60
CA ALA A 457 -23.81 -38.14 -46.25
C ALA A 457 -22.45 -37.61 -46.76
N ALA A 458 -21.53 -38.54 -47.00
CA ALA A 458 -20.23 -38.34 -47.63
C ALA A 458 -20.32 -38.19 -49.16
N GLU A 459 -19.40 -37.44 -49.77
CA GLU A 459 -19.01 -37.65 -51.16
C GLU A 459 -17.56 -37.19 -51.41
N ALA A 460 -16.88 -37.89 -52.30
CA ALA A 460 -15.43 -37.99 -52.42
C ALA A 460 -14.96 -37.77 -53.88
N VAL A 461 -13.84 -37.03 -54.07
CA VAL A 461 -12.74 -37.25 -55.07
C VAL A 461 -13.14 -36.90 -56.55
N PRO A 462 -12.26 -36.45 -57.51
CA PRO A 462 -10.82 -36.70 -57.67
C PRO A 462 -10.01 -35.50 -58.33
N PRO A 463 -8.84 -35.64 -59.02
CA PRO A 463 -7.62 -34.86 -58.73
C PRO A 463 -7.00 -34.10 -59.95
N GLU A 464 -5.88 -33.38 -59.68
CA GLU A 464 -4.77 -32.98 -60.61
C GLU A 464 -5.06 -32.02 -61.80
N PRO A 465 -4.06 -31.32 -62.43
CA PRO A 465 -2.59 -31.54 -62.43
C PRO A 465 -1.66 -30.29 -62.30
N GLU A 466 -0.36 -30.54 -62.04
CA GLU A 466 0.82 -29.70 -62.38
C GLU A 466 0.96 -29.48 -63.93
N PRO A 467 1.84 -28.62 -64.54
CA PRO A 467 3.19 -28.14 -64.14
C PRO A 467 3.49 -26.69 -64.67
N PRO A 468 4.70 -26.21 -65.09
CA PRO A 468 6.12 -26.52 -64.77
C PRO A 468 6.98 -25.28 -64.35
N LYS A 469 8.21 -25.56 -63.87
CA LYS A 469 9.35 -24.62 -63.74
C LYS A 469 9.83 -24.07 -65.10
N PRO A 470 10.55 -22.92 -65.11
CA PRO A 470 11.97 -23.02 -65.48
C PRO A 470 12.92 -22.12 -64.67
N GLU A 471 14.19 -22.51 -64.73
CA GLU A 471 15.40 -21.98 -64.07
C GLU A 471 16.21 -21.09 -65.07
N PRO A 472 17.43 -20.59 -64.75
CA PRO A 472 17.82 -19.17 -64.78
C PRO A 472 18.68 -18.76 -66.02
N PRO A 473 19.24 -17.53 -66.06
CA PRO A 473 20.70 -17.46 -65.89
C PRO A 473 21.27 -16.22 -65.14
N LYS A 474 22.50 -16.43 -64.64
CA LYS A 474 23.50 -15.52 -64.06
C LYS A 474 24.26 -14.71 -65.16
N PRO A 475 25.44 -14.08 -64.92
CA PRO A 475 25.79 -12.93 -64.05
C PRO A 475 26.72 -11.86 -64.74
N SER A 476 27.06 -10.81 -63.97
CA SER A 476 28.32 -10.01 -63.99
C SER A 476 28.43 -8.82 -64.98
N PRO A 477 29.43 -7.90 -64.84
CA PRO A 477 30.29 -7.58 -63.69
C PRO A 477 30.42 -6.07 -63.35
N GLU A 478 31.12 -5.85 -62.23
CA GLU A 478 31.99 -4.74 -61.79
C GLU A 478 32.44 -3.67 -62.80
N VAL A 479 32.80 -2.49 -62.26
CA VAL A 479 34.04 -1.69 -62.48
C VAL A 479 33.73 -0.26 -61.96
N VAL A 480 34.27 0.31 -60.86
CA VAL A 480 35.65 0.63 -60.42
C VAL A 480 35.78 2.16 -60.21
N GLU A 481 36.51 2.52 -59.16
CA GLU A 481 37.24 3.78 -58.92
C GLU A 481 36.48 5.09 -58.59
N SER A 482 36.56 5.46 -57.31
CA SER A 482 37.03 6.79 -56.89
C SER A 482 38.55 6.89 -57.16
N PRO A 483 39.17 8.07 -57.32
CA PRO A 483 39.55 8.83 -56.11
C PRO A 483 39.75 10.36 -56.23
N ARG A 484 39.64 11.00 -55.05
CA ARG A 484 40.59 12.01 -54.49
C ARG A 484 40.45 13.52 -54.82
N PRO A 485 41.03 14.38 -53.96
CA PRO A 485 40.36 15.54 -53.38
C PRO A 485 41.00 16.86 -53.81
N VAL A 486 40.36 17.98 -53.48
CA VAL A 486 40.97 19.31 -53.62
C VAL A 486 40.94 20.03 -52.28
N HIS A 487 42.15 20.23 -51.72
CA HIS A 487 42.49 21.25 -50.74
C HIS A 487 42.53 22.62 -51.42
N VAL A 488 41.86 23.62 -50.86
CA VAL A 488 42.24 25.06 -50.93
C VAL A 488 41.74 25.68 -49.62
N GLU A 489 42.60 25.89 -48.63
CA GLU A 489 43.36 27.12 -48.35
C GLU A 489 42.49 28.25 -47.75
N GLU A 490 42.68 28.48 -46.45
CA GLU A 490 42.18 29.65 -45.71
C GLU A 490 42.87 30.93 -46.19
N PRO A 491 42.15 32.07 -46.18
CA PRO A 491 42.79 33.29 -45.71
C PRO A 491 41.98 34.00 -44.62
N ARG A 492 42.74 34.53 -43.65
CA ARG A 492 42.33 35.42 -42.55
C ARG A 492 41.73 36.75 -43.03
N PRO A 493 41.01 37.47 -42.15
CA PRO A 493 39.94 38.39 -42.54
C PRO A 493 40.43 39.79 -42.89
N LYS A 494 39.84 40.38 -43.93
CA LYS A 494 39.81 41.83 -44.13
C LYS A 494 38.58 42.40 -43.43
N ALA A 495 38.80 43.37 -42.57
CA ALA A 495 37.76 44.23 -42.01
C ALA A 495 37.15 45.06 -43.15
N GLU A 496 35.88 44.81 -43.45
CA GLU A 496 35.09 45.57 -44.42
C GLU A 496 33.90 46.18 -43.68
N ALA A 497 33.72 47.48 -43.89
CA ALA A 497 32.78 48.32 -43.19
C ALA A 497 31.32 47.88 -43.45
N ALA A 498 30.52 47.93 -42.39
CA ALA A 498 29.09 47.64 -42.41
C ALA A 498 28.36 48.51 -43.46
N PRO A 499 27.53 47.92 -44.33
CA PRO A 499 26.59 48.69 -45.13
C PRO A 499 25.45 49.18 -44.23
N ALA A 500 25.06 50.44 -44.40
CA ALA A 500 23.87 51.01 -43.80
C ALA A 500 22.63 50.19 -44.21
N PRO A 501 21.65 49.99 -43.31
CA PRO A 501 20.46 49.21 -43.63
C PRO A 501 19.65 49.98 -44.67
N SER A 502 19.57 49.42 -45.88
CA SER A 502 18.55 49.78 -46.85
C SER A 502 17.19 49.51 -46.20
N HIS A 503 16.39 50.57 -46.04
CA HIS A 503 14.97 50.48 -45.74
C HIS A 503 14.26 49.78 -46.92
N GLU A 504 14.32 48.46 -46.96
CA GLU A 504 13.35 47.64 -47.68
C GLU A 504 11.99 47.94 -47.06
N ALA A 505 11.07 48.46 -47.87
CA ALA A 505 9.69 48.68 -47.49
C ALA A 505 9.10 47.32 -47.09
N ALA A 506 9.09 47.08 -45.78
CA ALA A 506 8.59 45.91 -45.11
C ALA A 506 7.16 45.61 -45.55
N GLU A 507 6.94 44.49 -46.25
CA GLU A 507 5.61 43.98 -46.51
C GLU A 507 4.83 43.83 -45.19
N PRO A 508 3.53 44.18 -45.15
CA PRO A 508 2.71 44.04 -43.95
C PRO A 508 2.60 42.56 -43.54
N LEU A 509 2.62 42.28 -42.23
CA LEU A 509 2.34 40.94 -41.70
C LEU A 509 0.95 40.48 -42.16
N SER A 510 0.83 39.21 -42.58
CA SER A 510 -0.48 38.66 -42.93
C SER A 510 -1.37 38.57 -41.68
N ALA A 511 -2.69 38.72 -41.87
CA ALA A 511 -3.66 38.64 -40.78
C ALA A 511 -3.58 37.30 -40.03
N GLU A 512 -3.35 36.20 -40.75
CA GLU A 512 -3.20 34.87 -40.17
C GLU A 512 -2.00 34.78 -39.20
N LEU A 513 -0.85 35.32 -39.58
CA LEU A 513 0.35 35.31 -38.70
C LEU A 513 0.15 36.22 -37.48
N LEU A 514 -0.58 37.32 -37.64
CA LEU A 514 -0.94 38.21 -36.54
C LEU A 514 -1.86 37.50 -35.53
N ASP A 515 -2.80 36.69 -36.01
CA ASP A 515 -3.70 35.90 -35.17
C ASP A 515 -2.94 34.81 -34.38
N TRP A 516 -1.92 34.19 -34.98
CA TRP A 516 -1.04 33.27 -34.24
C TRP A 516 -0.25 33.97 -33.12
N ALA A 517 0.22 35.20 -33.34
CA ALA A 517 0.86 36.00 -32.30
C ALA A 517 -0.12 36.34 -31.16
N ARG A 518 -1.36 36.73 -31.51
CA ARG A 518 -2.44 37.02 -30.54
C ARG A 518 -2.80 35.80 -29.71
N LEU A 519 -2.96 34.64 -30.35
CA LEU A 519 -3.30 33.37 -29.69
C LEU A 519 -2.21 32.92 -28.71
N LEU A 520 -0.94 32.96 -29.12
CA LEU A 520 0.16 32.51 -28.27
C LEU A 520 0.40 33.45 -27.07
N THR A 521 0.31 34.76 -27.28
CA THR A 521 0.60 35.76 -26.25
C THR A 521 -0.62 36.12 -25.37
N GLY A 522 -1.82 35.68 -25.75
CA GLY A 522 -3.07 36.01 -25.06
C GLY A 522 -3.48 37.49 -25.17
N ARG A 523 -2.94 38.23 -26.14
CA ARG A 523 -3.18 39.68 -26.31
C ARG A 523 -4.02 39.95 -27.56
N PRO A 524 -5.35 40.08 -27.46
CA PRO A 524 -6.22 40.24 -28.63
C PRO A 524 -5.98 41.57 -29.38
N ALA A 525 -5.59 42.64 -28.68
CA ALA A 525 -5.36 43.97 -29.25
C ALA A 525 -4.01 44.12 -30.00
N LEU A 526 -3.19 43.07 -30.10
CA LEU A 526 -1.91 43.11 -30.81
C LEU A 526 -2.10 43.56 -32.26
N GLY A 527 -1.38 44.61 -32.65
CA GLY A 527 -1.35 45.12 -34.02
C GLY A 527 -2.54 46.01 -34.42
N GLU A 528 -3.36 46.48 -33.47
CA GLU A 528 -4.39 47.50 -33.69
C GLU A 528 -3.83 48.94 -33.67
N GLY A 529 -2.54 49.12 -33.34
CA GLY A 529 -1.85 50.41 -33.28
C GLY A 529 -1.43 50.99 -34.65
N GLN A 530 -0.99 52.26 -34.66
CA GLN A 530 -0.58 52.98 -35.88
C GLN A 530 0.48 52.22 -36.71
N ALA A 531 0.31 52.27 -38.04
CA ALA A 531 0.93 51.41 -39.07
C ALA A 531 2.47 51.29 -39.10
N GLY A 532 3.21 52.04 -38.28
CA GLY A 532 4.68 51.98 -38.21
C GLY A 532 5.25 51.06 -37.12
N GLY A 533 4.45 50.64 -36.12
CA GLY A 533 4.95 49.99 -34.90
C GLY A 533 4.63 48.51 -34.72
N VAL A 534 3.75 47.92 -35.54
CA VAL A 534 3.13 46.61 -35.30
C VAL A 534 4.15 45.47 -35.14
N ARG A 535 5.18 45.42 -36.00
CA ARG A 535 6.23 44.38 -35.90
C ARG A 535 7.03 44.46 -34.60
N ALA A 536 7.35 45.67 -34.15
CA ALA A 536 8.08 45.87 -32.90
C ALA A 536 7.23 45.47 -31.69
N GLU A 537 5.93 45.77 -31.73
CA GLU A 537 4.97 45.37 -30.71
C GLU A 537 4.82 43.84 -30.64
N VAL A 538 4.65 43.16 -31.78
CA VAL A 538 4.57 41.69 -31.86
C VAL A 538 5.86 41.05 -31.34
N ARG A 539 7.04 41.54 -31.74
CA ARG A 539 8.33 41.06 -31.22
C ARG A 539 8.41 41.21 -29.71
N ALA A 540 8.04 42.37 -29.17
CA ALA A 540 8.07 42.63 -27.74
C ALA A 540 7.14 41.68 -26.96
N ALA A 541 5.95 41.41 -27.50
CA ALA A 541 4.99 40.48 -26.88
C ALA A 541 5.49 39.02 -26.92
N LEU A 542 6.04 38.55 -28.05
CA LEU A 542 6.60 37.20 -28.19
C LEU A 542 7.81 37.00 -27.28
N LEU A 543 8.71 37.98 -27.21
CA LEU A 543 9.87 37.95 -26.31
C LEU A 543 9.47 37.87 -24.84
N LEU A 544 8.46 38.64 -24.44
CA LEU A 544 7.93 38.57 -23.08
C LEU A 544 7.33 37.20 -22.80
N TRP A 545 6.51 36.67 -23.71
CA TRP A 545 5.92 35.33 -23.60
C TRP A 545 6.99 34.24 -23.48
N ALA A 546 8.04 34.28 -24.33
CA ALA A 546 9.13 33.30 -24.27
C ALA A 546 9.89 33.38 -22.93
N LYS A 547 10.11 34.59 -22.42
CA LYS A 547 10.71 34.80 -21.09
C LYS A 547 9.84 34.22 -19.97
N GLU A 548 8.53 34.44 -20.03
CA GLU A 548 7.58 33.85 -19.07
C GLU A 548 7.60 32.32 -19.13
N TRP A 549 7.61 31.73 -20.33
CA TRP A 549 7.74 30.29 -20.53
C TRP A 549 9.02 29.73 -19.90
N THR A 550 10.17 30.38 -20.10
CA THR A 550 11.43 29.94 -19.46
C THR A 550 11.37 30.06 -17.94
N LEU A 551 10.77 31.14 -17.42
CA LEU A 551 10.61 31.38 -15.97
C LEU A 551 9.67 30.37 -15.29
N LEU A 552 8.69 29.81 -16.02
CA LEU A 552 7.84 28.74 -15.47
C LEU A 552 8.66 27.54 -15.01
N GLY A 553 9.78 27.26 -15.69
CA GLY A 553 10.74 26.22 -15.31
C GLY A 553 10.11 24.82 -15.24
N LEU A 554 9.05 24.56 -16.02
CA LEU A 554 8.19 23.39 -15.85
C LEU A 554 8.98 22.07 -15.90
N ALA A 555 9.91 21.92 -16.85
CA ALA A 555 10.73 20.72 -16.96
C ALA A 555 11.55 20.44 -15.69
N GLN A 556 12.20 21.46 -15.12
CA GLN A 556 13.00 21.33 -13.90
C GLN A 556 12.15 20.98 -12.69
N LYS A 557 10.97 21.63 -12.57
CA LYS A 557 10.02 21.33 -11.49
C LYS A 557 9.42 19.93 -11.64
N PHE A 558 9.16 19.50 -12.88
CA PHE A 558 8.63 18.18 -13.20
C PHE A 558 9.65 17.07 -12.91
N ASP A 559 10.91 17.26 -13.31
CA ASP A 559 12.01 16.32 -13.02
C ASP A 559 12.32 16.21 -11.51
N ALA A 560 11.95 17.23 -10.72
CA ALA A 560 12.08 17.21 -9.27
C ALA A 560 10.91 16.51 -8.55
N LEU A 561 9.87 16.08 -9.28
CA LEU A 561 8.74 15.38 -8.67
C LEU A 561 9.11 13.95 -8.25
N PRO A 562 8.50 13.42 -7.17
CA PRO A 562 8.66 12.01 -6.81
C PRO A 562 8.11 11.08 -7.90
N ASP A 563 8.81 9.96 -8.17
CA ASP A 563 8.43 8.97 -9.18
C ASP A 563 7.00 8.44 -9.00
N ALA A 564 6.53 8.28 -7.76
CA ALA A 564 5.18 7.82 -7.45
C ALA A 564 4.06 8.76 -7.98
N CYS A 565 4.41 10.01 -8.31
CA CYS A 565 3.49 11.00 -8.86
C CYS A 565 3.40 10.92 -10.40
N LEU A 566 4.36 10.27 -11.05
CA LEU A 566 4.59 10.35 -12.47
C LEU A 566 3.91 9.21 -13.23
N THR A 567 2.63 9.39 -13.54
CA THR A 567 1.86 8.42 -14.34
C THR A 567 2.12 8.60 -15.83
N THR A 568 1.80 7.58 -16.64
CA THR A 568 1.88 7.67 -18.11
C THR A 568 1.06 8.83 -18.67
N ARG A 569 -0.10 9.15 -18.07
CA ARG A 569 -0.95 10.28 -18.50
C ARG A 569 -0.27 11.62 -18.23
N VAL A 570 0.31 11.80 -17.05
CA VAL A 570 1.04 13.01 -16.66
C VAL A 570 2.29 13.21 -17.53
N TRP A 571 3.04 12.14 -17.81
CA TRP A 571 4.16 12.15 -18.75
C TRP A 571 3.74 12.54 -20.17
N LYS A 572 2.64 11.97 -20.68
CA LYS A 572 2.12 12.31 -22.02
C LYS A 572 1.73 13.79 -22.10
N ALA A 573 1.04 14.31 -21.07
CA ALA A 573 0.68 15.72 -21.00
C ALA A 573 1.93 16.62 -21.00
N GLU A 574 2.93 16.31 -20.17
CA GLU A 574 4.21 17.04 -20.13
C GLU A 574 4.90 17.03 -21.49
N ALA A 575 5.04 15.85 -22.10
CA ALA A 575 5.75 15.68 -23.36
C ALA A 575 5.07 16.48 -24.49
N GLN A 576 3.73 16.49 -24.54
CA GLN A 576 2.97 17.27 -25.52
C GLN A 576 3.18 18.78 -25.33
N VAL A 577 3.06 19.27 -24.09
CA VAL A 577 3.24 20.68 -23.75
C VAL A 577 4.68 21.12 -24.04
N ARG A 578 5.69 20.35 -23.62
CA ARG A 578 7.10 20.64 -23.89
C ARG A 578 7.41 20.60 -25.39
N LYS A 579 6.88 19.65 -26.14
CA LYS A 579 7.10 19.55 -27.60
C LYS A 579 6.57 20.77 -28.33
N SER A 580 5.33 21.20 -28.05
CA SER A 580 4.71 22.31 -28.77
C SER A 580 5.22 23.67 -28.29
N PHE A 581 5.12 23.97 -27.00
CA PHE A 581 5.56 25.28 -26.46
C PHE A 581 7.09 25.43 -26.49
N GLY A 582 7.85 24.35 -26.30
CA GLY A 582 9.31 24.39 -26.44
C GLY A 582 9.76 24.73 -27.87
N ARG A 583 9.12 24.14 -28.90
CA ARG A 583 9.40 24.49 -30.30
C ARG A 583 9.01 25.95 -30.62
N ALA A 584 7.89 26.43 -30.09
CA ALA A 584 7.47 27.81 -30.23
C ALA A 584 8.49 28.78 -29.58
N ALA A 585 8.95 28.48 -28.37
CA ALA A 585 9.97 29.27 -27.67
C ALA A 585 11.30 29.31 -28.44
N THR A 586 11.78 28.18 -28.95
CA THR A 586 12.99 28.13 -29.78
C THR A 586 12.85 28.97 -31.06
N ALA A 587 11.66 29.00 -31.67
CA ALA A 587 11.41 29.86 -32.83
C ALA A 587 11.50 31.35 -32.47
N VAL A 588 10.91 31.76 -31.33
CA VAL A 588 11.01 33.15 -30.83
C VAL A 588 12.46 33.52 -30.50
N GLU A 589 13.22 32.65 -29.86
CA GLU A 589 14.64 32.90 -29.53
C GLU A 589 15.53 32.98 -30.79
N ALA A 590 15.25 32.16 -31.81
CA ALA A 590 15.94 32.23 -33.09
C ALA A 590 15.66 33.56 -33.80
N GLU A 591 14.43 34.06 -33.72
CA GLU A 591 14.03 35.38 -34.24
C GLU A 591 14.74 36.51 -33.48
N ALA A 592 14.71 36.46 -32.15
CA ALA A 592 15.35 37.43 -31.27
C ALA A 592 16.86 37.55 -31.48
N SER A 593 17.52 36.44 -31.81
CA SER A 593 18.94 36.38 -32.13
C SER A 593 19.27 36.72 -33.59
N GLY A 594 18.27 37.09 -34.40
CA GLY A 594 18.43 37.46 -35.80
C GLY A 594 18.73 36.28 -36.73
N LYS A 595 18.54 35.03 -36.29
CA LYS A 595 18.81 33.83 -37.08
C LYS A 595 17.71 33.54 -38.11
N ILE A 596 16.48 33.98 -37.83
CA ILE A 596 15.32 33.85 -38.73
C ILE A 596 14.50 35.15 -38.72
N LYS A 597 13.68 35.35 -39.76
CA LYS A 597 12.75 36.49 -39.84
C LYS A 597 11.51 36.26 -38.97
N LEU A 598 10.78 37.33 -38.65
CA LEU A 598 9.57 37.29 -37.79
C LEU A 598 8.46 36.41 -38.38
N GLU A 599 8.23 36.52 -39.69
CA GLU A 599 7.23 35.75 -40.44
C GLU A 599 7.53 34.25 -40.35
N GLU A 600 8.79 33.87 -40.56
CA GLU A 600 9.24 32.49 -40.47
C GLU A 600 9.09 31.95 -39.04
N ALA A 601 9.36 32.77 -38.01
CA ALA A 601 9.15 32.40 -36.62
C ALA A 601 7.66 32.13 -36.33
N LEU A 602 6.76 33.00 -36.80
CA LEU A 602 5.31 32.83 -36.66
C LEU A 602 4.78 31.60 -37.40
N GLU A 603 5.32 31.29 -38.58
CA GLU A 603 4.98 30.05 -39.30
C GLU A 603 5.46 28.78 -38.58
N ARG A 604 6.63 28.84 -37.94
CA ARG A 604 7.14 27.74 -37.11
C ARG A 604 6.30 27.56 -35.85
N ILE A 605 5.85 28.65 -35.23
CA ILE A 605 4.88 28.64 -34.13
C ILE A 605 3.59 27.95 -34.58
N ALA A 606 2.97 28.40 -35.68
CA ALA A 606 1.75 27.79 -36.22
C ALA A 606 1.92 26.27 -36.44
N ARG A 607 3.05 25.84 -37.02
CA ARG A 607 3.38 24.41 -37.21
C ARG A 607 3.56 23.65 -35.90
N ALA A 608 4.11 24.27 -34.86
CA ALA A 608 4.28 23.62 -33.55
C ALA A 608 2.94 23.21 -32.90
N PHE A 609 1.85 23.89 -33.29
CA PHE A 609 0.48 23.60 -32.88
C PHE A 609 -0.36 22.95 -33.99
N GLY A 610 0.27 22.39 -35.02
CA GLY A 610 -0.43 21.71 -36.12
C GLY A 610 -1.35 22.62 -36.94
N ARG A 611 -1.09 23.94 -36.94
CA ARG A 611 -1.92 24.98 -37.57
C ARG A 611 -3.38 24.99 -37.10
N SER A 612 -3.64 24.54 -35.88
CA SER A 612 -4.98 24.53 -35.29
C SER A 612 -5.09 25.49 -34.09
N PRO A 613 -5.90 26.56 -34.17
CA PRO A 613 -6.15 27.46 -33.04
C PRO A 613 -6.74 26.76 -31.81
N SER A 614 -7.60 25.76 -32.02
CA SER A 614 -8.18 24.98 -30.91
C SER A 614 -7.13 24.10 -30.22
N ALA A 615 -6.06 23.72 -30.92
CA ALA A 615 -4.94 23.01 -30.30
C ALA A 615 -4.15 23.92 -29.34
N VAL A 616 -4.02 25.23 -29.63
CA VAL A 616 -3.43 26.19 -28.70
C VAL A 616 -4.25 26.26 -27.42
N ALA A 617 -5.56 26.49 -27.52
CA ALA A 617 -6.43 26.56 -26.35
C ALA A 617 -6.38 25.30 -25.47
N ARG A 618 -6.44 24.12 -26.10
CA ARG A 618 -6.34 22.82 -25.39
C ARG A 618 -5.00 22.64 -24.70
N LEU A 619 -3.88 22.97 -25.37
CA LEU A 619 -2.55 22.82 -24.79
C LEU A 619 -2.26 23.87 -23.72
N THR A 620 -2.82 25.08 -23.83
CA THR A 620 -2.77 26.08 -22.75
C THR A 620 -3.50 25.58 -21.51
N SER A 621 -4.71 25.03 -21.65
CA SER A 621 -5.42 24.39 -20.53
C SER A 621 -4.63 23.21 -19.95
N THR A 622 -3.98 22.39 -20.79
CA THR A 622 -3.12 21.29 -20.33
C THR A 622 -1.88 21.81 -19.58
N LEU A 623 -1.30 22.93 -20.02
CA LEU A 623 -0.17 23.59 -19.36
C LEU A 623 -0.58 24.14 -17.99
N GLU A 624 -1.73 24.82 -17.89
CA GLU A 624 -2.29 25.28 -16.62
C GLU A 624 -2.52 24.11 -15.65
N ASP A 625 -3.04 23.00 -16.18
CA ASP A 625 -3.25 21.78 -15.43
C ASP A 625 -1.94 21.13 -14.94
N LEU A 626 -0.90 21.10 -15.76
CA LEU A 626 0.42 20.62 -15.35
C LEU A 626 1.09 21.54 -14.32
N CYS A 627 1.00 22.86 -14.49
CA CYS A 627 1.50 23.82 -13.51
C CYS A 627 0.81 23.62 -12.16
N GLY A 628 -0.53 23.55 -12.15
CA GLY A 628 -1.29 23.29 -10.93
C GLY A 628 -0.98 21.93 -10.32
N PHE A 629 -0.76 20.89 -11.13
CA PHE A 629 -0.32 19.58 -10.66
C PHE A 629 1.04 19.67 -9.94
N VAL A 630 2.06 20.21 -10.61
CA VAL A 630 3.44 20.33 -10.07
C VAL A 630 3.46 21.11 -8.75
N GLU A 631 2.70 22.20 -8.66
CA GLU A 631 2.64 23.05 -7.46
C GLU A 631 1.92 22.37 -6.29
N THR A 632 0.96 21.49 -6.56
CA THR A 632 0.14 20.84 -5.53
C THR A 632 0.68 19.50 -5.03
N VAL A 633 1.62 18.85 -5.74
CA VAL A 633 2.20 17.55 -5.32
C VAL A 633 2.76 17.59 -3.90
N ALA A 634 3.55 18.61 -3.55
CA ALA A 634 4.12 18.72 -2.20
C ALA A 634 3.04 18.89 -1.12
N ALA A 635 1.94 19.60 -1.44
CA ALA A 635 0.81 19.74 -0.53
C ALA A 635 0.05 18.41 -0.37
N ARG A 636 -0.16 17.68 -1.47
CA ARG A 636 -0.77 16.36 -1.46
C ARG A 636 0.00 15.38 -0.58
N GLU A 637 1.33 15.31 -0.69
CA GLU A 637 2.14 14.41 0.14
C GLU A 637 2.05 14.77 1.62
N ARG A 638 2.00 16.06 1.97
CA ARG A 638 1.76 16.49 3.37
C ARG A 638 0.39 16.05 3.87
N VAL A 639 -0.65 16.17 3.05
CA VAL A 639 -2.00 15.70 3.39
C VAL A 639 -2.01 14.19 3.57
N ARG A 640 -1.39 13.43 2.67
CA ARG A 640 -1.28 11.97 2.76
C ARG A 640 -0.57 11.53 4.05
N ALA A 641 0.55 12.16 4.39
CA ALA A 641 1.28 11.90 5.63
C ALA A 641 0.43 12.22 6.86
N TYR A 642 -0.29 13.34 6.86
CA TYR A 642 -1.21 13.70 7.95
C TYR A 642 -2.33 12.66 8.10
N LEU A 643 -2.99 12.28 6.99
CA LEU A 643 -4.06 11.28 6.99
C LEU A 643 -3.56 9.91 7.45
N ALA A 644 -2.33 9.52 7.12
CA ALA A 644 -1.73 8.26 7.56
C ALA A 644 -1.43 8.26 9.06
N ALA A 645 -0.94 9.38 9.60
CA ALA A 645 -0.62 9.50 11.02
C ALA A 645 -1.85 9.79 11.91
N ALA A 646 -2.99 10.17 11.32
CA ALA A 646 -4.23 10.39 12.06
C ALA A 646 -4.82 9.09 12.63
N GLU A 647 -5.25 9.13 13.88
CA GLU A 647 -5.98 8.01 14.48
C GLU A 647 -7.43 7.95 13.97
N PRO A 648 -8.01 6.75 13.79
CA PRO A 648 -9.44 6.61 13.53
C PRO A 648 -10.26 7.22 14.65
N THR A 649 -11.29 7.96 14.28
CA THR A 649 -12.23 8.63 15.20
C THR A 649 -13.42 7.75 15.58
N GLY A 650 -13.76 6.76 14.74
CA GLY A 650 -14.99 5.97 14.87
C GLY A 650 -16.26 6.73 14.48
N VAL A 651 -16.15 8.00 14.08
CA VAL A 651 -17.28 8.82 13.59
C VAL A 651 -17.37 8.65 12.08
N GLU A 652 -18.45 8.01 11.61
CA GLU A 652 -18.59 7.58 10.22
C GLU A 652 -18.43 8.75 9.24
N GLU A 653 -18.98 9.93 9.52
CA GLU A 653 -18.87 11.10 8.64
C GLU A 653 -17.42 11.56 8.46
N ILE A 654 -16.59 11.45 9.51
CA ILE A 654 -15.16 11.79 9.45
C ILE A 654 -14.38 10.70 8.71
N GLU A 655 -14.71 9.42 8.94
CA GLU A 655 -14.01 8.29 8.30
C GLU A 655 -14.39 8.10 6.83
N VAL A 656 -15.62 8.45 6.41
CA VAL A 656 -16.00 8.54 5.00
C VAL A 656 -15.16 9.58 4.28
N ALA A 657 -15.11 10.81 4.82
CA ALA A 657 -14.30 11.89 4.23
C ALA A 657 -12.80 11.55 4.21
N ARG A 658 -12.30 10.84 5.24
CA ARG A 658 -10.93 10.32 5.28
C ARG A 658 -10.65 9.34 4.14
N ARG A 659 -11.52 8.35 3.95
CA ARG A 659 -11.41 7.34 2.88
C ARG A 659 -11.44 7.99 1.50
N GLU A 660 -12.37 8.92 1.29
CA GLU A 660 -12.47 9.67 0.04
C GLU A 660 -11.17 10.45 -0.24
N LEU A 661 -10.62 11.14 0.77
CA LEU A 661 -9.35 11.85 0.64
C LEU A 661 -8.17 10.91 0.35
N LEU A 662 -8.09 9.75 0.99
CA LEU A 662 -7.05 8.76 0.75
C LEU A 662 -7.13 8.18 -0.67
N ASN A 663 -8.34 7.93 -1.16
CA ASN A 663 -8.58 7.46 -2.53
C ASN A 663 -8.17 8.53 -3.55
N LEU A 664 -8.59 9.79 -3.34
CA LEU A 664 -8.19 10.91 -4.19
C LEU A 664 -6.67 11.09 -4.19
N ALA A 665 -6.03 11.03 -3.02
CA ALA A 665 -4.59 11.21 -2.86
C ALA A 665 -3.74 10.08 -3.47
N HIS A 666 -4.26 8.85 -3.57
CA HIS A 666 -3.52 7.72 -4.14
C HIS A 666 -3.41 7.77 -5.66
N ASP A 667 -4.45 8.24 -6.35
CA ASP A 667 -4.41 8.34 -7.81
C ASP A 667 -3.88 9.70 -8.26
N SER A 668 -2.62 9.71 -8.67
CA SER A 668 -1.94 10.89 -9.19
C SER A 668 -2.62 11.51 -10.43
N ASN A 669 -3.40 10.73 -11.18
CA ASN A 669 -4.16 11.27 -12.32
C ASN A 669 -5.27 12.21 -11.87
N ASN A 670 -5.81 12.06 -10.65
CA ASN A 670 -6.83 12.96 -10.11
C ASN A 670 -6.32 14.39 -9.99
N PHE A 671 -5.02 14.59 -9.83
CA PHE A 671 -4.46 15.93 -9.60
C PHE A 671 -4.05 16.63 -10.88
N LEU A 672 -4.19 15.99 -12.05
CA LEU A 672 -3.93 16.65 -13.33
C LEU A 672 -5.06 17.64 -13.65
N GLU A 673 -6.31 17.36 -13.26
CA GLU A 673 -7.48 18.20 -13.56
C GLU A 673 -7.72 19.24 -12.43
N GLY A 674 -7.84 20.52 -12.79
CA GLY A 674 -8.09 21.61 -11.83
C GLY A 674 -9.29 21.41 -10.89
N ALA A 675 -10.44 21.02 -11.42
CA ALA A 675 -11.65 20.80 -10.63
C ALA A 675 -11.48 19.73 -9.54
N ARG A 676 -10.68 18.70 -9.81
CA ARG A 676 -10.39 17.64 -8.84
C ARG A 676 -9.42 18.12 -7.76
N ARG A 677 -8.41 18.94 -8.12
CA ARG A 677 -7.52 19.60 -7.13
C ARG A 677 -8.32 20.48 -6.16
N GLU A 678 -9.23 21.29 -6.68
CA GLU A 678 -10.10 22.15 -5.86
C GLU A 678 -11.02 21.33 -4.93
N ARG A 679 -11.62 20.25 -5.46
CA ARG A 679 -12.43 19.32 -4.65
C ARG A 679 -11.60 18.73 -3.52
N PHE A 680 -10.38 18.26 -3.82
CA PHE A 680 -9.46 17.70 -2.83
C PHE A 680 -9.13 18.71 -1.72
N GLU A 681 -8.79 19.96 -2.08
CA GLU A 681 -8.49 21.00 -1.10
C GLU A 681 -9.68 21.36 -0.22
N ARG A 682 -10.89 21.39 -0.79
CA ARG A 682 -12.12 21.63 -0.03
C ARG A 682 -12.38 20.50 0.97
N LEU A 683 -12.35 19.25 0.50
CA LEU A 683 -12.54 18.06 1.35
C LEU A 683 -11.47 18.00 2.45
N TRP A 684 -10.21 18.33 2.12
CA TRP A 684 -9.12 18.36 3.08
C TRP A 684 -9.38 19.36 4.20
N ARG A 685 -9.79 20.59 3.86
CA ARG A 685 -10.12 21.62 4.85
C ARG A 685 -11.27 21.21 5.76
N GLU A 686 -12.34 20.65 5.16
CA GLU A 686 -13.51 20.17 5.88
C GLU A 686 -13.16 19.03 6.83
N TRP A 687 -12.48 17.99 6.32
CA TRP A 687 -12.04 16.85 7.10
C TRP A 687 -11.11 17.28 8.25
N ARG A 688 -10.07 18.07 7.97
CA ARG A 688 -9.11 18.52 8.99
C ARG A 688 -9.82 19.32 10.08
N SER A 689 -10.79 20.15 9.74
CA SER A 689 -11.57 20.90 10.72
C SER A 689 -12.39 19.98 11.61
N ARG A 690 -13.12 19.00 11.03
CA ARG A 690 -13.95 18.06 11.80
C ARG A 690 -13.11 17.12 12.67
N TYR A 691 -12.07 16.55 12.09
CA TYR A 691 -11.10 15.72 12.80
C TYR A 691 -10.45 16.50 13.96
N GLY A 692 -9.99 17.71 13.66
CA GLY A 692 -9.34 18.59 14.63
C GLY A 692 -10.23 18.91 15.82
N GLU A 693 -11.49 19.27 15.57
CA GLU A 693 -12.44 19.57 16.65
C GLU A 693 -12.83 18.32 17.44
N HIS A 694 -13.05 17.18 16.78
CA HIS A 694 -13.35 15.92 17.47
C HIS A 694 -12.19 15.49 18.40
N TYR A 695 -10.96 15.51 17.88
CA TYR A 695 -9.77 15.18 18.67
C TYR A 695 -9.60 16.16 19.84
N ALA A 696 -9.70 17.47 19.57
CA ALA A 696 -9.55 18.49 20.61
C ALA A 696 -10.63 18.38 21.70
N ALA A 697 -11.89 18.08 21.35
CA ALA A 697 -12.96 17.90 22.32
C ALA A 697 -12.72 16.69 23.24
N LEU A 698 -12.31 15.53 22.68
CA LEU A 698 -11.97 14.35 23.48
C LEU A 698 -10.72 14.58 24.33
N HIS A 699 -9.72 15.26 23.78
CA HIS A 699 -8.53 15.67 24.51
C HIS A 699 -8.90 16.59 25.69
N ASP A 700 -9.66 17.66 25.45
CA ASP A 700 -10.03 18.64 26.48
C ASP A 700 -10.86 18.01 27.60
N LYS A 701 -11.72 17.04 27.26
CA LYS A 701 -12.52 16.26 28.21
C LYS A 701 -11.68 15.37 29.14
N THR A 702 -10.58 14.81 28.63
CA THR A 702 -9.81 13.75 29.30
C THR A 702 -8.52 14.26 29.95
N VAL A 703 -7.71 14.99 29.18
CA VAL A 703 -6.34 15.39 29.52
C VAL A 703 -6.16 16.91 29.65
N GLY A 704 -7.17 17.67 29.20
CA GLY A 704 -7.19 19.12 29.26
C GLY A 704 -7.45 19.69 30.65
N ALA A 705 -7.82 20.98 30.67
CA ALA A 705 -8.05 21.71 31.92
C ALA A 705 -9.35 21.35 32.65
N GLY A 706 -10.27 20.61 32.02
CA GLY A 706 -11.64 20.38 32.54
C GLY A 706 -12.02 18.91 32.79
N GLY A 707 -13.32 18.69 33.01
CA GLY A 707 -13.96 17.37 33.05
C GLY A 707 -13.37 16.43 34.10
N ALA A 708 -12.69 15.38 33.64
CA ALA A 708 -12.11 14.34 34.50
C ALA A 708 -11.14 14.90 35.55
N ARG A 709 -10.41 15.98 35.20
CA ARG A 709 -9.47 16.62 36.12
C ARG A 709 -10.16 17.30 37.30
N ASP A 710 -11.27 17.99 37.04
CA ASP A 710 -12.03 18.66 38.08
C ASP A 710 -12.76 17.62 38.94
N SER A 711 -13.32 16.57 38.34
CA SER A 711 -13.89 15.43 39.08
C SER A 711 -12.88 14.78 40.01
N LEU A 712 -11.65 14.49 39.57
CA LEU A 712 -10.61 13.93 40.44
C LEU A 712 -10.18 14.90 41.54
N ARG A 713 -10.13 16.21 41.26
CA ARG A 713 -9.80 17.24 42.25
C ARG A 713 -10.89 17.32 43.32
N ASP A 714 -12.15 17.28 42.92
CA ASP A 714 -13.30 17.33 43.82
C ASP A 714 -13.40 16.05 44.65
N LEU A 715 -13.18 14.89 44.03
CA LEU A 715 -13.08 13.60 44.71
C LEU A 715 -11.99 13.65 45.79
N ARG A 716 -10.78 14.12 45.47
CA ARG A 716 -9.67 14.28 46.44
C ARG A 716 -9.94 15.28 47.56
N ARG A 717 -10.83 16.25 47.33
CA ARG A 717 -11.25 17.24 48.35
C ARG A 717 -12.39 16.71 49.23
N SER A 718 -13.12 15.69 48.77
CA SER A 718 -14.25 15.10 49.47
C SER A 718 -13.85 14.54 50.84
N GLU A 719 -14.80 14.52 51.77
CA GLU A 719 -14.59 13.90 53.09
C GLU A 719 -14.33 12.40 52.99
N ARG A 720 -14.97 11.72 52.03
CA ARG A 720 -14.80 10.28 51.79
C ARG A 720 -13.36 9.94 51.41
N TRP A 721 -12.75 10.73 50.54
CA TRP A 721 -11.34 10.56 50.20
C TRP A 721 -10.42 10.74 51.41
N ARG A 722 -10.70 11.75 52.25
CA ARG A 722 -9.92 11.98 53.48
C ARG A 722 -10.05 10.83 54.47
N GLU A 723 -11.23 10.22 54.58
CA GLU A 723 -11.45 9.01 55.35
C GLU A 723 -10.64 7.84 54.77
N PHE A 724 -10.78 7.59 53.47
CA PHE A 724 -10.05 6.53 52.76
C PHE A 724 -8.54 6.65 52.95
N GLU A 725 -7.97 7.82 52.71
CA GLU A 725 -6.55 8.11 52.91
C GLU A 725 -6.12 7.92 54.38
N SER A 726 -6.98 8.32 55.34
CA SER A 726 -6.66 8.19 56.76
C SER A 726 -6.66 6.73 57.23
N LEU A 727 -7.62 5.93 56.75
CA LEU A 727 -7.72 4.51 57.10
C LEU A 727 -6.68 3.66 56.39
N ALA A 728 -6.34 3.96 55.13
CA ALA A 728 -5.32 3.25 54.34
C ALA A 728 -3.92 3.27 55.00
N ARG A 729 -3.66 4.24 55.88
CA ARG A 729 -2.38 4.38 56.62
C ARG A 729 -2.31 3.55 57.89
N LEU A 730 -3.39 2.87 58.28
CA LEU A 730 -3.39 2.02 59.45
C LEU A 730 -2.56 0.76 59.18
N PRO A 731 -1.72 0.31 60.14
CA PRO A 731 -0.79 -0.80 59.91
C PRO A 731 -1.46 -2.17 59.71
N VAL A 732 -2.75 -2.30 60.03
CA VAL A 732 -3.49 -3.56 59.99
C VAL A 732 -4.36 -3.72 58.74
N VAL A 733 -4.49 -2.69 57.90
CA VAL A 733 -5.29 -2.77 56.68
C VAL A 733 -4.40 -3.00 55.47
N SER A 734 -4.94 -3.65 54.43
CA SER A 734 -4.16 -3.93 53.22
C SER A 734 -3.77 -2.65 52.47
N THR A 735 -2.49 -2.57 52.10
CA THR A 735 -1.95 -1.44 51.32
C THR A 735 -2.23 -1.57 49.82
N GLN A 736 -2.71 -2.72 49.35
CA GLN A 736 -2.91 -3.02 47.93
C GLN A 736 -3.91 -2.05 47.28
N VAL A 737 -5.06 -1.81 47.93
CA VAL A 737 -6.10 -0.91 47.42
C VAL A 737 -5.58 0.52 47.32
N TRP A 738 -4.75 0.96 48.27
CA TRP A 738 -4.11 2.27 48.23
C TRP A 738 -3.10 2.39 47.09
N ARG A 739 -2.27 1.36 46.86
CA ARG A 739 -1.31 1.34 45.73
C ARG A 739 -2.03 1.38 44.38
N GLN A 740 -3.16 0.69 44.25
CA GLN A 740 -4.00 0.75 43.04
C GLN A 740 -4.59 2.17 42.85
N ALA A 741 -5.08 2.80 43.91
CA ALA A 741 -5.55 4.18 43.87
C ALA A 741 -4.43 5.16 43.48
N GLU A 742 -3.22 4.99 44.03
CA GLU A 742 -2.04 5.76 43.64
C GLU A 742 -1.61 5.52 42.19
N ALA A 743 -1.79 4.31 41.66
CA ALA A 743 -1.51 4.01 40.26
C ALA A 743 -2.49 4.73 39.33
N LEU A 744 -3.79 4.68 39.62
CA LEU A 744 -4.82 5.43 38.88
C LEU A 744 -4.59 6.94 38.94
N LEU A 745 -4.24 7.46 40.12
CA LEU A 745 -3.89 8.87 40.28
C LEU A 745 -2.65 9.24 39.47
N ARG A 746 -1.58 8.43 39.52
CA ARG A 746 -0.38 8.68 38.70
C ARG A 746 -0.68 8.63 37.20
N ALA A 747 -1.53 7.72 36.75
CA ALA A 747 -1.98 7.67 35.36
C ALA A 747 -2.70 8.96 34.96
N ALA A 748 -3.64 9.44 35.78
CA ALA A 748 -4.34 10.71 35.56
C ALA A 748 -3.42 11.93 35.61
N GLU A 749 -2.40 11.92 36.47
CA GLU A 749 -1.42 13.01 36.58
C GLU A 749 -0.43 13.04 35.41
N GLY A 750 -0.03 11.88 34.91
CA GLY A 750 0.83 11.75 33.74
C GLY A 750 0.13 12.17 32.44
N ALA A 751 -1.19 12.06 32.38
CA ALA A 751 -1.99 12.42 31.23
C ALA A 751 -2.29 13.94 31.13
N ARG A 752 -1.57 14.83 31.81
CA ARG A 752 -1.89 16.27 31.79
C ARG A 752 -1.33 16.97 30.55
N CYS A 753 -2.18 17.74 29.88
CA CYS A 753 -1.76 18.58 28.76
C CYS A 753 -2.30 20.01 28.89
N GLY A 754 -1.43 21.01 28.67
CA GLY A 754 -1.78 22.43 28.64
C GLY A 754 -1.48 23.11 27.30
N LEU A 755 -1.22 22.32 26.25
CA LEU A 755 -0.90 22.82 24.92
C LEU A 755 -2.17 23.28 24.20
N ASP A 756 -2.03 24.25 23.29
CA ASP A 756 -3.10 24.64 22.38
C ASP A 756 -3.26 23.57 21.29
N VAL A 757 -4.09 22.56 21.58
CA VAL A 757 -4.26 21.40 20.72
C VAL A 757 -4.84 21.78 19.36
N ARG A 758 -5.82 22.70 19.31
CA ARG A 758 -6.43 23.12 18.05
C ARG A 758 -5.39 23.75 17.11
N ARG A 759 -4.49 24.58 17.66
CA ARG A 759 -3.37 25.14 16.89
C ARG A 759 -2.38 24.07 16.44
N LEU A 760 -2.05 23.09 17.29
CA LEU A 760 -1.15 21.99 16.91
C LEU A 760 -1.74 21.12 15.80
N LEU A 761 -3.04 20.82 15.88
CA LEU A 761 -3.77 20.01 14.91
C LEU A 761 -3.87 20.68 13.53
N ALA A 762 -3.56 21.97 13.41
CA ALA A 762 -3.44 22.59 12.09
C ALA A 762 -2.26 22.02 11.27
N GLY A 763 -1.21 21.53 11.94
CA GLY A 763 0.03 21.06 11.31
C GLY A 763 0.31 19.55 11.46
N GLN A 764 -0.19 18.90 12.50
CA GLN A 764 0.06 17.47 12.78
C GLN A 764 -1.19 16.80 13.37
N PRO A 765 -1.45 15.50 13.11
CA PRO A 765 -2.71 14.87 13.51
C PRO A 765 -2.81 14.48 14.99
N ALA A 766 -1.80 14.77 15.80
CA ALA A 766 -1.79 14.40 17.21
C ALA A 766 -1.18 15.50 18.09
N CYS A 767 -1.56 15.51 19.37
CA CYS A 767 -0.95 16.37 20.36
C CYS A 767 0.42 15.83 20.80
N ALA A 768 1.35 16.72 21.15
CA ALA A 768 2.67 16.35 21.64
C ALA A 768 2.65 15.67 23.02
N CYS A 769 1.52 15.70 23.74
CA CYS A 769 1.33 14.98 25.00
C CYS A 769 1.12 13.46 24.84
N GLN A 770 1.16 12.94 23.60
CA GLN A 770 0.96 11.52 23.28
C GLN A 770 -0.45 11.00 23.60
N PHE A 771 -1.44 11.88 23.72
CA PHE A 771 -2.84 11.49 23.84
C PHE A 771 -3.30 10.69 22.61
N ARG A 772 -4.01 9.59 22.87
CA ARG A 772 -4.55 8.65 21.87
C ARG A 772 -6.07 8.65 21.95
N LEU A 773 -6.75 8.68 20.80
CA LEU A 773 -8.22 8.61 20.74
C LEU A 773 -8.73 7.28 21.31
N SER A 774 -8.02 6.19 21.06
CA SER A 774 -8.36 4.85 21.58
C SER A 774 -8.32 4.75 23.11
N ARG A 775 -7.65 5.67 23.81
CA ARG A 775 -7.57 5.73 25.27
C ARG A 775 -8.45 6.81 25.88
N ALA A 776 -9.23 7.53 25.07
CA ALA A 776 -10.05 8.62 25.56
C ALA A 776 -11.11 8.13 26.56
N GLU A 777 -11.70 6.96 26.31
CA GLU A 777 -12.70 6.33 27.19
C GLU A 777 -12.06 5.94 28.53
N GLU A 778 -10.99 5.14 28.52
CA GLU A 778 -10.21 4.73 29.70
C GLU A 778 -9.84 5.93 30.58
N LEU A 779 -9.28 6.99 30.00
CA LEU A 779 -8.88 8.20 30.74
C LEU A 779 -10.09 8.97 31.30
N SER A 780 -11.23 8.93 30.62
CA SER A 780 -12.45 9.59 31.07
C SER A 780 -13.15 8.86 32.22
N GLU A 781 -12.92 7.55 32.36
CA GLU A 781 -13.51 6.69 33.39
C GLU A 781 -12.68 6.63 34.68
N LEU A 782 -11.42 7.09 34.66
CA LEU A 782 -10.54 7.13 35.84
C LEU A 782 -11.18 7.72 37.11
N PRO A 783 -11.96 8.82 37.07
CA PRO A 783 -12.64 9.33 38.27
C PRO A 783 -13.62 8.31 38.86
N GLN A 784 -14.44 7.67 38.03
CA GLN A 784 -15.43 6.67 38.46
C GLN A 784 -14.73 5.39 38.95
N GLU A 785 -13.69 4.94 38.26
CA GLU A 785 -12.89 3.79 38.70
C GLU A 785 -12.24 4.03 40.07
N LEU A 786 -11.69 5.22 40.28
CA LEU A 786 -11.07 5.61 41.54
C LEU A 786 -12.12 5.70 42.66
N GLU A 787 -13.29 6.27 42.39
CA GLU A 787 -14.39 6.33 43.34
C GLU A 787 -14.91 4.93 43.71
N ALA A 788 -15.10 4.05 42.72
CA ALA A 788 -15.51 2.66 42.94
C ALA A 788 -14.44 1.87 43.73
N LEU A 789 -13.16 2.06 43.42
CA LEU A 789 -12.05 1.46 44.15
C LEU A 789 -12.00 1.97 45.60
N MET A 790 -12.20 3.26 45.82
CA MET A 790 -12.27 3.89 47.13
C MET A 790 -13.41 3.31 47.97
N GLU A 791 -14.62 3.18 47.42
CA GLU A 791 -15.78 2.61 48.12
C GLU A 791 -15.53 1.13 48.51
N ARG A 792 -14.99 0.33 47.58
CA ARG A 792 -14.56 -1.04 47.89
C ARG A 792 -13.51 -1.07 48.99
N GLY A 793 -12.50 -0.20 48.91
CA GLY A 793 -11.43 -0.08 49.88
C GLY A 793 -11.92 0.28 51.28
N LEU A 794 -12.79 1.29 51.40
CA LEU A 794 -13.44 1.66 52.65
C LEU A 794 -14.24 0.49 53.24
N GLY A 795 -14.95 -0.26 52.42
CA GLY A 795 -15.65 -1.48 52.83
C GLY A 795 -14.71 -2.54 53.43
N VAL A 796 -13.56 -2.77 52.78
CA VAL A 796 -12.52 -3.68 53.28
C VAL A 796 -11.93 -3.17 54.59
N TYR A 797 -11.51 -1.90 54.65
CA TYR A 797 -10.89 -1.31 55.84
C TYR A 797 -11.81 -1.37 57.06
N ARG A 798 -13.09 -1.00 56.89
CA ARG A 798 -14.09 -1.06 57.97
C ARG A 798 -14.33 -2.49 58.42
N ARG A 799 -14.38 -3.46 57.50
CA ARG A 799 -14.50 -4.89 57.84
C ARG A 799 -13.30 -5.37 58.67
N THR A 800 -12.08 -5.02 58.26
CA THR A 800 -10.87 -5.36 59.03
C THR A 800 -10.89 -4.75 60.43
N LEU A 801 -11.35 -3.50 60.57
CA LEU A 801 -11.50 -2.87 61.88
C LEU A 801 -12.57 -3.54 62.75
N ARG A 802 -13.71 -3.99 62.18
CA ARG A 802 -14.71 -4.79 62.91
C ARG A 802 -14.14 -6.11 63.42
N LEU A 803 -13.32 -6.80 62.62
CA LEU A 803 -12.66 -8.04 63.04
C LEU A 803 -11.74 -7.84 64.25
N LEU A 804 -11.19 -6.64 64.44
CA LEU A 804 -10.38 -6.26 65.59
C LEU A 804 -11.20 -5.73 66.78
N GLY A 805 -12.53 -5.78 66.72
CA GLY A 805 -13.50 -5.11 67.61
C GLY A 805 -13.11 -5.06 69.09
N THR A 806 -13.22 -6.17 69.80
CA THR A 806 -12.96 -6.23 71.25
C THR A 806 -11.51 -5.86 71.63
N PRO A 807 -10.46 -6.40 70.97
CA PRO A 807 -9.08 -6.00 71.25
C PRO A 807 -8.81 -4.50 71.07
N LEU A 808 -9.38 -3.90 70.04
CA LEU A 808 -9.23 -2.48 69.74
C LEU A 808 -10.01 -1.61 70.74
N ALA A 809 -11.22 -2.04 71.15
CA ALA A 809 -12.02 -1.39 72.18
C ALA A 809 -11.26 -1.29 73.52
N ILE A 810 -10.65 -2.38 73.98
CA ILE A 810 -9.84 -2.43 75.22
C ILE A 810 -8.67 -1.44 75.13
N SER A 811 -7.98 -1.42 74.00
CA SER A 811 -6.80 -0.56 73.80
C SER A 811 -7.15 0.92 73.71
N LEU A 812 -8.30 1.25 73.11
CA LEU A 812 -8.85 2.61 73.07
C LEU A 812 -9.31 3.09 74.45
N ASP A 813 -9.93 2.24 75.27
CA ASP A 813 -10.31 2.58 76.66
C ASP A 813 -9.05 2.85 77.52
N ALA A 814 -8.04 1.99 77.40
CA ALA A 814 -6.75 2.17 78.07
C ALA A 814 -6.06 3.48 77.64
N LEU A 815 -6.20 3.89 76.37
CA LEU A 815 -5.74 5.19 75.89
C LEU A 815 -6.51 6.35 76.53
N ALA A 816 -7.82 6.24 76.65
CA ALA A 816 -8.66 7.28 77.24
C ALA A 816 -8.43 7.48 78.74
N ARG A 817 -8.12 6.42 79.49
CA ARG A 817 -7.86 6.52 80.94
C ARG A 817 -6.58 7.28 81.30
N ARG A 818 -5.63 7.41 80.37
CA ARG A 818 -4.33 8.09 80.62
C ARG A 818 -4.39 9.60 80.56
N ASP A 819 -5.43 10.18 79.99
CA ASP A 819 -5.57 11.62 79.78
C ASP A 819 -7.02 12.00 80.06
N VAL A 820 -7.36 12.30 81.31
CA VAL A 820 -8.76 12.26 81.79
C VAL A 820 -9.60 13.43 81.27
N GLU A 821 -8.99 14.50 80.75
CA GLU A 821 -9.68 15.76 80.42
C GLU A 821 -9.55 16.21 78.95
N SER A 822 -8.86 15.48 78.08
CA SER A 822 -8.72 15.89 76.67
C SER A 822 -9.90 15.46 75.78
N GLU A 823 -10.22 16.28 74.76
CA GLU A 823 -11.20 15.91 73.72
C GLU A 823 -10.83 14.60 73.00
N ALA A 824 -9.52 14.32 72.88
CA ALA A 824 -9.02 13.04 72.35
C ALA A 824 -9.42 11.85 73.23
N SER A 825 -9.45 12.03 74.56
CA SER A 825 -9.87 10.99 75.51
C SER A 825 -11.37 10.70 75.42
N LYS A 826 -12.21 11.75 75.38
CA LYS A 826 -13.66 11.60 75.17
C LYS A 826 -13.94 10.85 73.86
N ARG A 827 -13.28 11.27 72.77
CA ARG A 827 -13.39 10.64 71.45
C ARG A 827 -12.90 9.18 71.46
N ALA A 828 -11.81 8.88 72.17
CA ALA A 828 -11.33 7.50 72.34
C ALA A 828 -12.32 6.61 73.13
N ARG A 829 -12.99 7.13 74.17
CA ARG A 829 -14.07 6.40 74.87
C ARG A 829 -15.26 6.11 73.96
N LEU A 830 -15.66 7.11 73.16
CA LEU A 830 -16.75 6.93 72.18
C LEU A 830 -16.40 5.84 71.15
N LEU A 831 -15.19 5.86 70.59
CA LEU A 831 -14.73 4.81 69.68
C LEU A 831 -14.63 3.46 70.37
N SER A 832 -14.10 3.40 71.60
CA SER A 832 -14.02 2.18 72.39
C SER A 832 -15.41 1.54 72.58
N ALA A 833 -16.40 2.33 72.98
CA ALA A 833 -17.77 1.87 73.12
C ALA A 833 -18.35 1.40 71.76
N ALA A 834 -18.10 2.14 70.67
CA ALA A 834 -18.55 1.75 69.33
C ALA A 834 -17.97 0.39 68.89
N PHE A 835 -16.67 0.15 69.10
CA PHE A 835 -16.02 -1.13 68.78
C PHE A 835 -16.51 -2.28 69.67
N ALA A 836 -16.80 -2.02 70.95
CA ALA A 836 -17.28 -3.04 71.88
C ALA A 836 -18.70 -3.56 71.54
N HIS A 837 -19.53 -2.73 70.92
CA HIS A 837 -20.92 -3.06 70.56
C HIS A 837 -21.12 -3.33 69.06
N ASP A 838 -20.03 -3.45 68.28
CA ASP A 838 -20.04 -3.56 66.81
C ASP A 838 -20.86 -2.45 66.10
N ASN A 839 -20.95 -1.27 66.72
CA ASN A 839 -21.69 -0.12 66.21
C ASN A 839 -20.71 0.96 65.73
N LEU A 840 -19.91 0.62 64.72
CA LEU A 840 -18.92 1.54 64.17
C LEU A 840 -19.57 2.77 63.52
N PRO A 841 -18.96 3.96 63.62
CA PRO A 841 -19.47 5.15 62.96
C PRO A 841 -19.52 4.94 61.44
N GLU A 842 -20.52 5.52 60.79
CA GLU A 842 -20.64 5.47 59.33
C GLU A 842 -19.45 6.12 58.61
N ARG A 843 -18.73 7.03 59.29
CA ARG A 843 -17.52 7.69 58.81
C ARG A 843 -16.51 7.88 59.92
N PHE A 844 -15.25 7.58 59.62
CA PHE A 844 -14.11 7.89 60.49
C PHE A 844 -13.49 9.23 60.11
N ALA A 845 -13.40 10.16 61.06
CA ALA A 845 -12.62 11.37 60.86
C ALA A 845 -11.12 11.06 61.00
N ARG A 846 -10.28 11.99 60.51
CA ARG A 846 -8.81 11.88 60.63
C ARG A 846 -8.33 11.74 62.08
N GLN A 847 -9.05 12.34 63.04
CA GLN A 847 -8.76 12.19 64.46
C GLN A 847 -9.04 10.77 64.96
N ASP A 848 -10.09 10.11 64.45
CA ASP A 848 -10.42 8.72 64.79
C ASP A 848 -9.33 7.77 64.30
N ALA A 849 -8.91 7.92 63.04
CA ALA A 849 -7.84 7.10 62.47
C ALA A 849 -6.52 7.22 63.28
N ARG A 850 -6.16 8.43 63.74
CA ARG A 850 -4.98 8.63 64.62
C ARG A 850 -5.11 7.95 65.98
N LEU A 851 -6.30 7.96 66.58
CA LEU A 851 -6.54 7.27 67.85
C LEU A 851 -6.48 5.75 67.65
N ILE A 852 -7.05 5.23 66.56
CA ILE A 852 -6.98 3.82 66.16
C ILE A 852 -5.52 3.41 65.94
N GLU A 853 -4.74 4.19 65.19
CA GLU A 853 -3.30 3.92 64.97
C GLU A 853 -2.52 3.84 66.29
N ARG A 854 -2.77 4.76 67.22
CA ARG A 854 -2.15 4.75 68.56
C ARG A 854 -2.58 3.54 69.38
N ALA A 855 -3.83 3.10 69.24
CA ALA A 855 -4.35 1.92 69.92
C ALA A 855 -3.69 0.65 69.37
N LEU A 856 -3.62 0.51 68.04
CA LEU A 856 -2.98 -0.60 67.35
C LEU A 856 -1.50 -0.74 67.74
N LYS A 857 -0.75 0.36 67.86
CA LYS A 857 0.64 0.35 68.33
C LYS A 857 0.82 -0.14 69.77
N ARG A 858 -0.24 -0.16 70.57
CA ARG A 858 -0.24 -0.64 71.98
C ARG A 858 -0.88 -2.01 72.13
N MET A 859 -1.58 -2.50 71.11
CA MET A 859 -2.15 -3.84 71.13
C MET A 859 -1.01 -4.86 71.14
N PRO A 860 -1.04 -5.87 72.03
CA PRO A 860 -0.10 -6.99 72.00
C PRO A 860 -0.44 -7.98 70.86
N ALA A 861 -1.07 -7.50 69.78
CA ALA A 861 -1.58 -8.35 68.73
C ALA A 861 -0.42 -8.99 67.95
N PRO A 862 -0.50 -10.30 67.64
CA PRO A 862 0.44 -10.92 66.74
C PRO A 862 0.38 -10.19 65.38
N PRO A 863 1.53 -9.95 64.72
CA PRO A 863 1.55 -9.30 63.42
C PRO A 863 0.67 -10.09 62.42
N PRO A 864 -0.02 -9.41 61.48
CA PRO A 864 -0.78 -10.10 60.46
C PRO A 864 0.13 -11.08 59.71
N VAL A 865 -0.33 -12.31 59.55
CA VAL A 865 0.42 -13.35 58.86
C VAL A 865 0.20 -13.16 57.37
N ARG A 866 1.26 -12.80 56.66
CA ARG A 866 1.24 -12.70 55.20
C ARG A 866 1.43 -14.07 54.60
N VAL A 867 0.49 -14.49 53.77
CA VAL A 867 0.54 -15.78 53.08
C VAL A 867 0.42 -15.56 51.58
N ALA A 868 1.23 -16.27 50.80
CA ALA A 868 1.07 -16.28 49.36
C ALA A 868 -0.18 -17.09 49.05
N ALA A 869 -1.09 -16.58 48.22
CA ALA A 869 -2.01 -17.48 47.54
C ALA A 869 -1.17 -18.47 46.69
N PRO A 870 -1.60 -19.74 46.55
CA PRO A 870 -0.94 -20.72 45.70
C PRO A 870 -1.06 -20.29 44.21
N ASN A 871 -0.14 -19.44 43.74
CA ASN A 871 -0.17 -18.88 42.40
C ASN A 871 0.85 -19.58 41.48
N GLY A 872 0.36 -20.23 40.42
CA GLY A 872 0.96 -20.23 39.08
C GLY A 872 2.17 -21.12 38.74
N GLU A 873 2.85 -21.75 39.69
CA GLU A 873 4.03 -22.60 39.38
C GLU A 873 3.67 -24.03 38.93
N SER A 874 2.39 -24.34 38.83
CA SER A 874 1.92 -25.62 38.32
C SER A 874 1.12 -25.34 37.05
N GLY A 875 1.30 -26.19 36.04
CA GLY A 875 0.59 -26.09 34.76
C GLY A 875 -0.93 -26.20 34.90
N LEU A 876 -1.61 -26.69 33.87
CA LEU A 876 -3.07 -26.86 33.94
C LEU A 876 -3.45 -27.77 35.11
N LEU A 877 -4.24 -27.23 36.06
CA LEU A 877 -4.84 -27.97 37.16
C LEU A 877 -6.33 -28.17 36.85
N THR A 878 -6.84 -29.36 37.13
CA THR A 878 -8.28 -29.62 37.15
C THR A 878 -8.94 -28.88 38.32
N ARG A 879 -10.27 -28.74 38.28
CA ARG A 879 -11.04 -28.11 39.36
C ARG A 879 -10.81 -28.78 40.71
N ASP A 880 -10.67 -30.10 40.72
CA ASP A 880 -10.52 -30.89 41.95
C ASP A 880 -9.09 -30.81 42.50
N GLU A 881 -8.07 -30.76 41.62
CA GLU A 881 -6.68 -30.48 42.03
C GLU A 881 -6.52 -29.06 42.58
N LEU A 882 -7.18 -28.07 41.96
CA LEU A 882 -7.20 -26.70 42.48
C LEU A 882 -7.86 -26.64 43.86
N ARG A 883 -8.99 -27.32 44.05
CA ARG A 883 -9.68 -27.42 45.34
C ARG A 883 -8.80 -28.07 46.41
N ALA A 884 -8.23 -29.24 46.12
CA ALA A 884 -7.38 -29.95 47.06
C ALA A 884 -6.16 -29.11 47.49
N ARG A 885 -5.60 -28.32 46.56
CA ARG A 885 -4.49 -27.41 46.87
C ARG A 885 -4.92 -26.23 47.75
N PHE A 886 -6.12 -25.69 47.52
CA PHE A 886 -6.65 -24.65 48.41
C PHE A 886 -6.96 -25.22 49.80
N GLU A 887 -7.51 -26.43 49.90
CA GLU A 887 -7.75 -27.09 51.18
C GLU A 887 -6.45 -27.34 51.93
N GLN A 888 -5.43 -27.89 51.27
CA GLN A 888 -4.09 -28.04 51.87
C GLN A 888 -3.51 -26.70 52.33
N TRP A 889 -3.61 -25.66 51.49
CA TRP A 889 -3.11 -24.33 51.84
C TRP A 889 -3.86 -23.73 53.04
N LEU A 890 -5.17 -23.98 53.17
CA LEU A 890 -5.98 -23.57 54.32
C LEU A 890 -5.58 -24.32 55.59
N ASP A 891 -5.27 -25.62 55.50
CA ASP A 891 -4.80 -26.45 56.62
C ASP A 891 -3.40 -26.03 57.12
N GLU A 892 -2.59 -25.42 56.26
CA GLU A 892 -1.27 -24.88 56.59
C GLU A 892 -1.33 -23.50 57.30
N LEU A 893 -2.52 -22.88 57.41
CA LEU A 893 -2.69 -21.60 58.11
C LEU A 893 -2.69 -21.80 59.65
N PRO A 894 -2.23 -20.80 60.44
CA PRO A 894 -2.20 -20.92 61.89
C PRO A 894 -3.59 -21.17 62.50
N GLU A 895 -3.70 -22.12 63.43
CA GLU A 895 -4.97 -22.42 64.14
C GLU A 895 -5.45 -21.29 65.07
N GLN A 896 -4.57 -20.35 65.42
CA GLN A 896 -4.92 -19.20 66.24
C GLN A 896 -5.67 -18.15 65.39
N PRO A 897 -6.64 -17.41 65.96
CA PRO A 897 -7.35 -16.35 65.25
C PRO A 897 -6.40 -15.17 64.96
N VAL A 898 -5.68 -15.26 63.84
CA VAL A 898 -4.77 -14.24 63.33
C VAL A 898 -5.37 -13.60 62.08
N LEU A 899 -5.06 -12.31 61.87
CA LEU A 899 -5.38 -11.67 60.60
C LEU A 899 -4.43 -12.19 59.53
N ILE A 900 -5.00 -12.74 58.46
CA ILE A 900 -4.26 -13.31 57.34
C ILE A 900 -4.36 -12.34 56.16
N GLU A 901 -3.21 -11.82 55.71
CA GLU A 901 -3.14 -11.01 54.48
C GLU A 901 -2.66 -11.91 53.34
N VAL A 902 -3.54 -12.18 52.38
CA VAL A 902 -3.20 -12.95 51.19
C VAL A 902 -2.53 -12.03 50.17
N VAL A 903 -1.26 -12.27 49.89
CA VAL A 903 -0.43 -11.44 48.98
C VAL A 903 0.07 -12.26 47.79
N SER A 904 0.52 -11.60 46.74
CA SER A 904 1.18 -12.30 45.63
C SER A 904 2.58 -12.77 46.03
N LYS A 905 3.08 -13.86 45.41
CA LYS A 905 4.45 -14.37 45.65
C LYS A 905 5.53 -13.30 45.36
N ALA A 906 5.29 -12.43 44.38
CA ALA A 906 6.18 -11.32 44.06
C ALA A 906 6.28 -10.29 45.19
N GLU A 907 5.18 -10.05 45.93
CA GLU A 907 5.15 -9.09 47.04
C GLU A 907 5.79 -9.64 48.33
N LEU A 908 5.79 -10.95 48.53
CA LEU A 908 6.54 -11.59 49.62
C LEU A 908 8.05 -11.47 49.44
N ASN A 909 8.51 -11.42 48.18
CA ASN A 909 9.92 -11.39 47.82
C ASN A 909 10.45 -9.97 47.56
N ALA A 910 9.59 -8.95 47.59
CA ALA A 910 10.03 -7.56 47.49
C ALA A 910 10.69 -7.13 48.83
N PRO A 911 11.94 -6.64 48.81
CA PRO A 911 12.72 -6.34 50.03
C PRO A 911 12.15 -5.20 50.88
#